data_AF-E4YX63-F1
#
_entry.id   AF-E4YX63-F1
#
_cell.length_a   1.000
_cell.length_b   1.000
_cell.length_c   1.000
_cell.angle_alpha   90.00
_cell.angle_beta   90.00
_cell.angle_gamma   90.00
#
_symmetry.space_group_name_H-M   'P 1'
#
loop_
_entity.id
_entity.type
_entity.pdbx_description
1 polymer ?
#
loop_
_entity_poly.entity_id
_entity_poly.type
_entity_poly.pdbx_seq_one_letter_code
_entity_poly.pdbx_strand_id
1 'polypeptide(L)'
;MSRTPTNIGLCNVFFYVLLPVSLCAAILFRYDFIGIVYLLLLLTWPYNTGYNTAYAKRFTLTTLIFSCIFSLLECIFLAVVAIKKTEFLNRDADWELGYCSKTEEVYRFLGMQALDQATAVNIIRILVPNFVVFIISLLTYLNLCAIKAKGSHQGSQETQLIPGNPGQSQTFLGETITDQTLETKSRWNKFLFLFTLVFLALSGIASPSALSFPYLLLFLFLTTMYSFHVNLEPQRNVYKLRLGLSIYTAFHLLLMYMWQLPSINSNSMEINKETNATDLASRVLGLKRLVIVDCTIPNPCGTNTTINNITTVRPVPIYDIVVDNCVHEECIKPYCWQNETPDFFEPMFVLLLHFCCAYSYMIFRDFKSSQKAYYSHLSQRSAAYIQEADPLVDATSTFSDTEIQDNAYPVPEPSAKSPTSAVLHRMSIFKSRLPQKRQIWIALREKVLYVVGLIMMMAWSVTYHSWITFILLLWSCYLWMARDRASVTLRHSKYITLYAIVLILLQFVYSLRLTDDELPTKLHDNDKGEKASDAFTTLLLRIGFTLVFWLMIHENIRQKFEKQRPNAELPMPEIQAWILEQLARYFIIIVSSFLLFIALNGQVVGYKIIYMLFFLFSGVIFQLSWNMWHRVLRVFWLLLVVYSILVVVLIYTFQLNGFQDYWKNITTLTTSDLEDIGLKYYKDSSGLMMSIFLPTAFLVCCMLQLHYYHERFIVLTDEHTDDRLQNGPLLSRTRYSRRRSDSFLTKNTKWRQLYTKLSVFAEIFKRIMWKLLEIHRWKICAMVVILSALSQPSACYLFPALLWILGLPFRNLDLFVYILTLVWASLMLLFNMIYQLEFVHVKLNQTLLESTNCHDENLSGDLMKWIGFEKVEDKNSFCEFVRGWLSIIIVLLAERVIFRRSRFLENHYPETKVAPGAVFPEIIRENADRSVKECCKFFANYFFHKFGVEICFISSVITIWTRKDFFGTIYAIWLLVLLVLSSNSRRTLAKVWKGYTIFLAVLWAVEFVLVLNIPKALCIDLKAQYYNNEKLFFVKLISDEDERIKFIKFLFLPLSSGIDEDKASAIILDFFQLHVDQ
;
A
#
# COMPACT_ATOMS: atom_id res chain seq x y z
N MET A 1 53.53 24.08 -8.96
CA MET A 1 53.00 22.73 -8.62
C MET A 1 52.09 22.87 -7.41
N SER A 2 50.79 22.71 -7.64
CA SER A 2 49.66 22.95 -6.72
C SER A 2 49.37 21.72 -5.84
N ARG A 3 49.51 21.86 -4.52
CA ARG A 3 48.91 20.98 -3.49
C ARG A 3 47.90 21.82 -2.70
N THR A 4 46.68 22.04 -3.22
CA THR A 4 45.46 21.20 -3.22
C THR A 4 44.46 21.62 -2.13
N PRO A 5 43.15 21.73 -2.45
CA PRO A 5 42.03 21.88 -1.50
C PRO A 5 41.82 20.68 -0.54
N THR A 6 42.74 19.70 -0.54
CA THR A 6 42.69 18.48 0.25
C THR A 6 42.90 18.71 1.75
N ASN A 7 43.70 19.71 2.16
CA ASN A 7 44.02 19.92 3.59
C ASN A 7 42.86 20.54 4.38
N ILE A 8 42.03 21.37 3.75
CA ILE A 8 40.83 21.94 4.38
C ILE A 8 39.74 20.88 4.50
N GLY A 9 39.56 20.07 3.45
CA GLY A 9 38.66 18.91 3.48
C GLY A 9 39.04 17.91 4.58
N LEU A 10 40.33 17.59 4.70
CA LEU A 10 40.84 16.70 5.75
C LEU A 10 40.58 17.28 7.15
N CYS A 11 40.90 18.56 7.39
CA CYS A 11 40.66 19.22 8.68
C CYS A 11 39.16 19.24 9.05
N ASN A 12 38.28 19.47 8.06
CA ASN A 12 36.84 19.39 8.26
C ASN A 12 36.40 17.96 8.61
N VAL A 13 36.95 16.92 7.97
CA VAL A 13 36.63 15.53 8.32
C VAL A 13 37.07 15.19 9.74
N PHE A 14 38.28 15.60 10.14
CA PHE A 14 38.78 15.35 11.49
C PHE A 14 37.94 16.04 12.57
N PHE A 15 37.60 17.32 12.37
CA PHE A 15 36.84 18.09 13.37
C PHE A 15 35.33 17.81 13.36
N TYR A 16 34.72 17.62 12.18
CA TYR A 16 33.27 17.46 12.05
C TYR A 16 32.77 16.02 12.05
N VAL A 17 33.65 15.04 11.81
CA VAL A 17 33.27 13.63 11.73
C VAL A 17 34.05 12.80 12.74
N LEU A 18 35.38 12.76 12.65
CA LEU A 18 36.18 11.82 13.45
C LEU A 18 36.18 12.14 14.95
N LEU A 19 36.27 13.41 15.32
CA LEU A 19 36.26 13.84 16.73
C LEU A 19 34.93 13.55 17.46
N PRO A 20 33.75 13.93 16.94
CA PRO A 20 32.49 13.59 17.59
C PRO A 20 32.20 12.08 17.57
N VAL A 21 32.61 11.35 16.51
CA VAL A 21 32.46 9.89 16.45
C VAL A 21 33.33 9.19 17.49
N SER A 22 34.57 9.64 17.72
CA SER A 22 35.43 9.04 18.73
C SER A 22 34.96 9.31 20.15
N LEU A 23 34.47 10.52 20.43
CA LEU A 23 33.82 10.85 21.71
C LEU A 23 32.56 10.01 21.93
N CYS A 24 31.71 9.87 20.90
CA CYS A 24 30.51 9.02 20.96
C CYS A 24 30.86 7.54 21.24
N ALA A 25 31.84 7.00 20.51
CA ALA A 25 32.33 5.65 20.74
C ALA A 25 32.85 5.46 22.18
N ALA A 26 33.59 6.43 22.71
CA ALA A 26 34.11 6.36 24.07
C ALA A 26 33.01 6.31 25.15
N ILE A 27 31.94 7.08 24.96
CA ILE A 27 30.78 7.11 25.87
C ILE A 27 29.96 5.81 25.80
N LEU A 28 29.90 5.14 24.63
CA LEU A 28 29.17 3.88 24.48
C LEU A 28 29.87 2.69 25.16
N PHE A 29 31.21 2.69 25.16
CA PHE A 29 31.99 1.60 25.75
C PHE A 29 32.25 1.79 27.25
N ARG A 30 32.24 3.01 27.78
CA ARG A 30 32.54 3.30 29.19
C ARG A 30 31.37 4.02 29.87
N TYR A 31 30.95 3.51 31.04
CA TYR A 31 29.95 4.12 31.92
C TYR A 31 30.61 4.48 33.26
N ASP A 32 31.36 5.57 33.27
CA ASP A 32 32.14 6.05 34.41
C ASP A 32 32.27 7.58 34.39
N PHE A 33 32.92 8.15 35.41
CA PHE A 33 33.14 9.61 35.49
C PHE A 33 33.89 10.17 34.27
N ILE A 34 34.85 9.41 33.71
CA ILE A 34 35.62 9.80 32.52
C ILE A 34 34.66 9.96 31.32
N GLY A 35 33.75 9.02 31.14
CA GLY A 35 32.74 9.10 30.09
C GLY A 35 31.72 10.23 30.28
N ILE A 36 31.39 10.66 31.52
CA ILE A 36 30.60 11.89 31.76
C ILE A 36 31.32 13.11 31.17
N VAL A 37 32.63 13.22 31.40
CA VAL A 37 33.42 14.35 30.88
C VAL A 37 33.46 14.33 29.36
N TYR A 38 33.61 13.16 28.73
CA TYR A 38 33.51 13.04 27.27
C TYR A 38 32.11 13.36 26.74
N LEU A 39 31.04 13.01 27.47
CA LEU A 39 29.68 13.38 27.11
C LEU A 39 29.47 14.89 27.14
N LEU A 40 29.98 15.59 28.16
CA LEU A 40 29.94 17.06 28.23
C LEU A 40 30.72 17.71 27.07
N LEU A 41 31.88 17.15 26.70
CA LEU A 41 32.64 17.61 25.54
C LEU A 41 31.85 17.37 24.23
N LEU A 42 31.20 16.23 24.08
CA LEU A 42 30.36 15.91 22.92
C LEU A 42 29.14 16.83 22.80
N LEU A 43 28.46 17.14 23.91
CA LEU A 43 27.30 18.03 23.94
C LEU A 43 27.67 19.50 23.68
N THR A 44 28.89 19.92 24.03
CA THR A 44 29.36 21.29 23.78
C THR A 44 30.01 21.47 22.41
N TRP A 45 30.43 20.38 21.74
CA TRP A 45 31.05 20.39 20.42
C TRP A 45 30.27 21.21 19.37
N PRO A 46 28.94 21.05 19.18
CA PRO A 46 28.20 21.75 18.14
C PRO A 46 28.33 23.28 18.26
N TYR A 47 28.34 23.83 19.47
CA TYR A 47 28.40 25.28 19.72
C TYR A 47 29.75 25.93 19.38
N ASN A 48 30.79 25.10 19.22
CA ASN A 48 32.13 25.53 18.85
C ASN A 48 32.37 25.47 17.33
N THR A 49 31.33 25.14 16.54
CA THR A 49 31.41 25.05 15.08
C THR A 49 31.36 26.44 14.43
N GLY A 50 32.42 26.86 13.75
CA GLY A 50 32.42 28.14 13.05
C GLY A 50 33.74 28.43 12.34
N TYR A 51 33.67 29.34 11.36
CA TYR A 51 34.81 29.83 10.58
C TYR A 51 35.96 30.41 11.44
N ASN A 52 35.66 30.69 12.72
CA ASN A 52 36.61 31.25 13.67
C ASN A 52 37.48 30.13 14.28
N THR A 53 38.57 29.82 13.59
CA THR A 53 39.55 28.77 13.95
C THR A 53 40.06 28.85 15.40
N ALA A 54 39.91 29.99 16.09
CA ALA A 54 40.31 30.16 17.48
C ALA A 54 39.45 29.34 18.48
N TYR A 55 38.13 29.29 18.31
CA TYR A 55 37.25 28.56 19.25
C TYR A 55 37.37 27.05 19.07
N ALA A 56 37.41 26.58 17.82
CA ALA A 56 37.67 25.17 17.50
C ALA A 56 39.02 24.69 18.05
N LYS A 57 40.07 25.52 17.99
CA LYS A 57 41.38 25.25 18.60
C LYS A 57 41.32 25.13 20.12
N ARG A 58 40.63 26.04 20.79
CA ARG A 58 40.46 25.98 22.26
C ARG A 58 39.71 24.71 22.69
N PHE A 59 38.63 24.36 21.99
CA PHE A 59 37.87 23.15 22.26
C PHE A 59 38.69 21.87 22.04
N THR A 60 39.38 21.75 20.91
CA THR A 60 40.24 20.59 20.60
C THR A 60 41.41 20.47 21.56
N LEU A 61 42.05 21.57 21.93
CA LEU A 61 43.10 21.59 22.95
C LEU A 61 42.56 21.12 24.31
N THR A 62 41.37 21.58 24.70
CA THR A 62 40.73 21.16 25.95
C THR A 62 40.46 19.64 25.94
N THR A 63 39.94 19.11 24.84
CA THR A 63 39.69 17.67 24.65
C THR A 63 41.00 16.85 24.70
N LEU A 64 42.07 17.37 24.10
CA LEU A 64 43.40 16.76 24.13
C LEU A 64 43.99 16.71 25.55
N ILE A 65 43.85 17.80 26.32
CA ILE A 65 44.34 17.86 27.71
C ILE A 65 43.60 16.83 28.58
N PHE A 66 42.27 16.80 28.53
CA PHE A 66 41.49 15.84 29.31
C PHE A 66 41.80 14.38 28.95
N SER A 67 41.85 14.04 27.66
CA SER A 67 42.17 12.66 27.23
C SER A 67 43.60 12.23 27.59
N CYS A 68 44.57 13.17 27.57
CA CYS A 68 45.93 12.92 28.05
C CYS A 68 45.95 12.63 29.56
N ILE A 69 45.28 13.47 30.37
CA ILE A 69 45.20 13.29 31.83
C ILE A 69 44.54 11.95 32.17
N PHE A 70 43.41 11.61 31.53
CA PHE A 70 42.71 10.35 31.80
C PHE A 70 43.53 9.12 31.39
N SER A 71 44.21 9.16 30.24
CA SER A 71 45.11 8.07 29.82
C SER A 71 46.28 7.87 30.79
N LEU A 72 46.85 8.98 31.31
CA LEU A 72 47.94 8.92 32.29
C LEU A 72 47.47 8.39 33.64
N LEU A 73 46.33 8.87 34.15
CA LEU A 73 45.75 8.42 35.42
C LEU A 73 45.44 6.91 35.39
N GLU A 74 44.92 6.42 34.27
CA GLU A 74 44.62 5.00 34.07
C GLU A 74 45.91 4.14 34.07
N CYS A 75 46.95 4.57 33.33
CA CYS A 75 48.25 3.89 33.34
C CYS A 75 48.90 3.87 34.74
N ILE A 76 48.82 4.98 35.48
CA ILE A 76 49.34 5.07 36.85
C ILE A 76 48.56 4.12 37.77
N PHE A 77 47.23 4.11 37.69
CA PHE A 77 46.40 3.23 38.50
C PHE A 77 46.71 1.75 38.22
N LEU A 78 46.83 1.35 36.95
CA LEU A 78 47.20 -0.02 36.58
C LEU A 78 48.60 -0.41 37.08
N ALA A 79 49.57 0.50 37.02
CA ALA A 79 50.91 0.27 37.57
C ALA A 79 50.87 0.08 39.10
N VAL A 80 50.09 0.92 39.82
CA VAL A 80 49.93 0.81 41.28
C VAL A 80 49.24 -0.50 41.68
N VAL A 81 48.19 -0.91 40.96
CA VAL A 81 47.50 -2.19 41.19
C VAL A 81 48.45 -3.37 40.91
N ALA A 82 49.25 -3.33 39.85
CA ALA A 82 50.21 -4.37 39.53
C ALA A 82 51.29 -4.52 40.62
N ILE A 83 51.84 -3.39 41.10
CA ILE A 83 52.86 -3.37 42.17
C ILE A 83 52.28 -3.88 43.49
N LYS A 84 51.10 -3.39 43.90
CA LYS A 84 50.44 -3.86 45.13
C LYS A 84 50.06 -5.33 45.04
N LYS A 85 49.65 -5.83 43.87
CA LYS A 85 49.33 -7.25 43.68
C LYS A 85 50.56 -8.15 43.80
N THR A 86 51.71 -7.76 43.25
CA THR A 86 52.96 -8.53 43.44
C THR A 86 53.45 -8.49 44.89
N GLU A 87 53.20 -7.39 45.60
CA GLU A 87 53.54 -7.26 47.03
C GLU A 87 52.61 -8.09 47.93
N PHE A 88 51.31 -8.17 47.61
CA PHE A 88 50.30 -8.94 48.36
C PHE A 88 50.36 -10.45 48.11
N LEU A 89 50.66 -10.91 46.89
CA LEU A 89 50.84 -12.35 46.58
C LEU A 89 51.99 -13.00 47.38
N ASN A 90 52.93 -12.20 47.92
CA ASN A 90 54.02 -12.68 48.75
C ASN A 90 53.67 -12.79 50.25
N ARG A 91 52.46 -12.39 50.69
CA ARG A 91 52.12 -12.21 52.11
C ARG A 91 50.92 -13.00 52.64
N ASP A 92 50.31 -13.89 51.84
CA ASP A 92 49.16 -14.74 52.21
C ASP A 92 48.07 -14.03 53.04
N ALA A 93 47.70 -12.80 52.65
CA ALA A 93 46.65 -12.02 53.31
C ALA A 93 45.62 -11.52 52.29
N ASP A 94 44.35 -11.50 52.72
CA ASP A 94 43.20 -11.08 51.90
C ASP A 94 43.41 -9.67 51.32
N TRP A 95 43.19 -9.55 50.02
CA TRP A 95 43.39 -8.31 49.26
C TRP A 95 42.44 -7.19 49.75
N GLU A 96 42.98 -5.99 50.01
CA GLU A 96 42.23 -4.85 50.58
C GLU A 96 41.15 -4.25 49.66
N LEU A 97 41.11 -4.59 48.37
CA LEU A 97 40.06 -4.10 47.46
C LEU A 97 38.87 -5.08 47.36
N GLY A 98 38.61 -5.93 48.37
CA GLY A 98 37.51 -6.92 48.42
C GLY A 98 36.32 -6.71 47.47
N TYR A 99 35.89 -7.77 46.79
CA TYR A 99 34.86 -7.74 45.74
C TYR A 99 33.57 -7.09 46.25
N CYS A 100 33.11 -6.03 45.59
CA CYS A 100 32.00 -5.16 45.99
C CYS A 100 32.20 -4.36 47.31
N SER A 101 33.44 -3.99 47.64
CA SER A 101 33.73 -3.04 48.73
C SER A 101 33.37 -1.58 48.36
N LYS A 102 33.07 -0.74 49.36
CA LYS A 102 32.79 0.70 49.15
C LYS A 102 33.97 1.44 48.48
N THR A 103 35.20 0.98 48.71
CA THR A 103 36.40 1.53 48.08
C THR A 103 36.49 1.14 46.62
N GLU A 104 36.26 -0.13 46.26
CA GLU A 104 36.17 -0.58 44.87
C GLU A 104 35.06 0.16 44.10
N GLU A 105 33.91 0.38 44.73
CA GLU A 105 32.79 1.11 44.14
C GLU A 105 33.15 2.55 43.76
N VAL A 106 33.91 3.25 44.61
CA VAL A 106 34.41 4.61 44.36
C VAL A 106 35.45 4.62 43.23
N TYR A 107 36.38 3.66 43.21
CA TYR A 107 37.35 3.53 42.12
C TYR A 107 36.66 3.24 40.78
N ARG A 108 35.65 2.37 40.79
CA ARG A 108 34.81 2.05 39.62
C ARG A 108 34.02 3.26 39.13
N PHE A 109 33.47 4.09 40.02
CA PHE A 109 32.83 5.36 39.67
C PHE A 109 33.81 6.32 38.96
N LEU A 110 35.05 6.41 39.47
CA LEU A 110 36.10 7.24 38.89
C LEU A 110 36.65 6.70 37.55
N GLY A 111 36.22 5.52 37.11
CA GLY A 111 36.71 4.86 35.89
C GLY A 111 38.04 4.13 36.07
N MET A 112 38.43 3.87 37.32
CA MET A 112 39.63 3.14 37.70
C MET A 112 39.24 1.72 38.11
N GLN A 113 39.33 0.77 37.17
CA GLN A 113 38.94 -0.62 37.39
C GLN A 113 40.17 -1.54 37.36
N ALA A 114 40.27 -2.46 38.33
CA ALA A 114 41.29 -3.50 38.33
C ALA A 114 41.02 -4.51 37.20
N LEU A 115 42.09 -5.03 36.58
CA LEU A 115 42.03 -5.97 35.44
C LEU A 115 42.18 -7.44 35.88
N ASP A 116 41.98 -7.74 37.15
CA ASP A 116 42.11 -9.08 37.70
C ASP A 116 41.06 -10.03 37.10
N GLN A 117 41.54 -11.08 36.40
CA GLN A 117 40.72 -12.08 35.70
C GLN A 117 39.77 -11.52 34.62
N ALA A 118 40.09 -10.36 34.03
CA ALA A 118 39.25 -9.74 33.00
C ALA A 118 39.38 -10.42 31.61
N THR A 119 38.24 -10.61 30.94
CA THR A 119 38.17 -11.06 29.54
C THR A 119 38.78 -10.03 28.59
N ALA A 120 39.39 -10.45 27.47
CA ALA A 120 40.03 -9.55 26.50
C ALA A 120 39.12 -8.40 26.02
N VAL A 121 37.81 -8.64 25.95
CA VAL A 121 36.79 -7.64 25.58
C VAL A 121 36.68 -6.53 26.63
N ASN A 122 36.71 -6.85 27.93
CA ASN A 122 36.69 -5.85 29.00
C ASN A 122 37.98 -5.02 29.05
N ILE A 123 39.13 -5.64 28.75
CA ILE A 123 40.41 -4.92 28.64
C ILE A 123 40.34 -3.89 27.50
N ILE A 124 39.84 -4.29 26.33
CA ILE A 124 39.65 -3.39 25.18
C ILE A 124 38.65 -2.28 25.51
N ARG A 125 37.53 -2.60 26.17
CA ARG A 125 36.47 -1.66 26.55
C ARG A 125 36.98 -0.53 27.45
N ILE A 126 37.84 -0.86 28.40
CA ILE A 126 38.35 0.09 29.40
C ILE A 126 39.50 0.90 28.78
N LEU A 127 40.51 0.26 28.19
CA LEU A 127 41.75 0.94 27.79
C LEU A 127 41.65 1.71 26.46
N VAL A 128 41.06 1.13 25.42
CA VAL A 128 41.17 1.64 24.04
C VAL A 128 40.49 3.00 23.81
N PRO A 129 39.29 3.29 24.36
CA PRO A 129 38.62 4.56 24.10
C PRO A 129 39.43 5.83 24.41
N ASN A 130 40.17 5.82 25.52
CA ASN A 130 40.98 6.97 25.96
C ASN A 130 42.12 7.28 24.97
N PHE A 131 42.85 6.25 24.53
CA PHE A 131 43.91 6.40 23.54
C PHE A 131 43.38 6.84 22.16
N VAL A 132 42.22 6.34 21.75
CA VAL A 132 41.59 6.72 20.47
C VAL A 132 41.18 8.20 20.48
N VAL A 133 40.54 8.67 21.56
CA VAL A 133 40.17 10.09 21.72
C VAL A 133 41.43 10.98 21.78
N PHE A 134 42.49 10.55 22.47
CA PHE A 134 43.78 11.25 22.51
C PHE A 134 44.41 11.39 21.11
N ILE A 135 44.54 10.29 20.35
CA ILE A 135 45.14 10.32 19.01
C ILE A 135 44.32 11.21 18.06
N ILE A 136 43.00 11.08 18.06
CA ILE A 136 42.14 11.85 17.16
C ILE A 136 42.13 13.34 17.53
N SER A 137 42.10 13.69 18.82
CA SER A 137 42.18 15.09 19.26
C SER A 137 43.54 15.72 18.96
N LEU A 138 44.65 14.97 19.10
CA LEU A 138 45.99 15.40 18.71
C LEU A 138 46.09 15.67 17.21
N LEU A 139 45.66 14.71 16.38
CA LEU A 139 45.64 14.86 14.93
C LEU A 139 44.76 16.04 14.50
N THR A 140 43.60 16.22 15.12
CA THR A 140 42.69 17.35 14.82
C THR A 140 43.34 18.69 15.18
N TYR A 141 43.98 18.79 16.36
CA TYR A 141 44.67 20.00 16.81
C TYR A 141 45.86 20.36 15.91
N LEU A 142 46.69 19.38 15.54
CA LEU A 142 47.83 19.57 14.63
C LEU A 142 47.37 20.08 13.25
N ASN A 143 46.30 19.49 12.70
CA ASN A 143 45.71 19.94 11.44
C ASN A 143 45.15 21.37 11.53
N LEU A 144 44.47 21.73 12.64
CA LEU A 144 43.98 23.10 12.87
C LEU A 144 45.13 24.11 13.04
N CYS A 145 46.24 23.72 13.66
CA CYS A 145 47.43 24.54 13.80
C CYS A 145 48.15 24.77 12.46
N ALA A 146 48.23 23.75 11.61
CA ALA A 146 48.84 23.82 10.27
C ALA A 146 48.15 24.84 9.33
N ILE A 147 46.85 25.13 9.53
CA ILE A 147 46.13 26.17 8.77
C ILE A 147 46.71 27.57 8.99
N LYS A 148 47.26 27.87 10.19
CA LYS A 148 47.86 29.19 10.48
C LYS A 148 49.24 29.36 9.83
N ALA A 149 49.97 28.27 9.61
CA ALA A 149 51.32 28.32 9.05
C ALA A 149 51.36 28.80 7.58
N LYS A 150 50.25 28.68 6.83
CA LYS A 150 50.16 29.20 5.46
C LYS A 150 49.61 30.63 5.33
N GLY A 151 48.88 31.13 6.33
CA GLY A 151 48.34 32.50 6.32
C GLY A 151 49.37 33.59 6.66
N SER A 152 50.53 33.21 7.19
CA SER A 152 51.59 34.17 7.56
C SER A 152 52.53 34.54 6.41
N HIS A 153 52.52 33.81 5.29
CA HIS A 153 53.42 34.06 4.15
C HIS A 153 52.76 34.83 2.99
N GLN A 154 51.48 35.18 3.10
CA GLN A 154 50.74 35.94 2.07
C GLN A 154 50.32 37.33 2.53
N GLY A 155 50.88 37.82 3.65
CA GLY A 155 50.59 39.14 4.22
C GLY A 155 51.77 40.13 4.15
N SER A 156 52.78 39.88 3.32
CA SER A 156 54.01 40.71 3.29
C SER A 156 54.46 41.12 1.88
N GLN A 157 53.58 41.07 0.89
CA GLN A 157 53.79 41.68 -0.42
C GLN A 157 52.49 42.34 -0.88
N GLU A 158 52.21 43.55 -0.40
CA GLU A 158 51.45 44.60 -1.12
C GLU A 158 51.37 45.84 -0.23
N THR A 159 52.50 46.53 -0.07
CA THR A 159 52.49 47.96 0.26
C THR A 159 53.77 48.59 -0.31
N GLN A 160 53.80 48.77 -1.62
CA GLN A 160 54.64 49.79 -2.24
C GLN A 160 53.75 50.68 -3.10
N LEU A 161 53.64 51.93 -2.65
CA LEU A 161 52.98 53.03 -3.33
C LEU A 161 53.75 53.38 -4.61
N ILE A 162 53.08 53.28 -5.75
CA ILE A 162 53.50 53.95 -7.00
C ILE A 162 52.33 54.86 -7.42
N PRO A 163 52.53 56.17 -7.66
CA PRO A 163 51.48 57.03 -8.16
C PRO A 163 51.43 56.98 -9.70
N GLY A 164 50.23 56.80 -10.25
CA GLY A 164 49.91 57.13 -11.65
C GLY A 164 49.28 56.01 -12.48
N ASN A 165 47.94 56.03 -12.63
CA ASN A 165 47.20 56.32 -13.88
C ASN A 165 45.70 55.97 -13.66
N PRO A 166 44.73 56.83 -14.03
CA PRO A 166 43.31 56.56 -13.82
C PRO A 166 42.77 55.74 -14.99
N GLY A 167 42.61 54.44 -14.79
CA GLY A 167 42.04 53.58 -15.82
C GLY A 167 42.33 52.11 -15.64
N GLN A 168 42.01 51.53 -14.48
CA GLN A 168 41.81 50.08 -14.36
C GLN A 168 41.02 49.76 -13.10
N SER A 169 39.86 49.16 -13.32
CA SER A 169 38.92 48.68 -12.30
C SER A 169 39.60 47.66 -11.38
N GLN A 170 39.95 48.07 -10.16
CA GLN A 170 40.38 47.15 -9.12
C GLN A 170 39.21 46.79 -8.20
N THR A 171 38.86 45.52 -8.27
CA THR A 171 37.99 44.79 -7.36
C THR A 171 38.54 44.88 -5.94
N PHE A 172 37.91 45.71 -5.11
CA PHE A 172 38.18 45.74 -3.67
C PHE A 172 37.77 44.39 -3.06
N LEU A 173 38.77 43.61 -2.64
CA LEU A 173 38.67 42.31 -1.96
C LEU A 173 38.15 42.50 -0.54
N GLY A 174 36.82 42.62 -0.40
CA GLY A 174 36.06 42.39 0.82
C GLY A 174 34.86 41.53 0.46
N GLU A 175 34.78 40.32 1.00
CA GLU A 175 33.82 39.26 0.70
C GLU A 175 32.38 39.80 0.60
N THR A 176 31.92 40.05 -0.63
CA THR A 176 30.54 40.48 -0.89
C THR A 176 29.62 39.30 -0.58
N ILE A 177 28.79 39.42 0.45
CA ILE A 177 27.71 38.47 0.76
C ILE A 177 26.76 38.50 -0.45
N THR A 178 26.94 37.57 -1.39
CA THR A 178 26.10 37.46 -2.59
C THR A 178 24.70 36.97 -2.20
N ASP A 179 23.65 37.47 -2.85
CA ASP A 179 22.25 37.06 -2.60
C ASP A 179 22.05 35.52 -2.64
N GLN A 180 22.87 34.83 -3.43
CA GLN A 180 22.91 33.36 -3.51
C GLN A 180 23.33 32.70 -2.19
N THR A 181 24.24 33.29 -1.42
CA THR A 181 24.67 32.78 -0.10
C THR A 181 23.58 32.93 0.96
N LEU A 182 22.77 33.99 0.88
CA LEU A 182 21.64 34.20 1.78
C LEU A 182 20.47 33.24 1.46
N GLU A 183 20.19 33.02 0.17
CA GLU A 183 19.17 32.05 -0.26
C GLU A 183 19.52 30.60 0.09
N THR A 184 20.79 30.23 -0.05
CA THR A 184 21.26 28.90 0.33
C THR A 184 21.17 28.71 1.84
N LYS A 185 21.63 29.68 2.65
CA LYS A 185 21.44 29.65 4.13
C LYS A 185 19.96 29.58 4.54
N SER A 186 19.07 30.31 3.86
CA SER A 186 17.61 30.23 4.10
C SER A 186 17.03 28.85 3.77
N ARG A 187 17.45 28.25 2.64
CA ARG A 187 17.04 26.88 2.30
C ARG A 187 17.49 25.87 3.35
N TRP A 188 18.75 25.96 3.80
CA TRP A 188 19.29 25.10 4.86
C TRP A 188 18.53 25.23 6.18
N ASN A 189 18.13 26.45 6.58
CA ASN A 189 17.32 26.63 7.79
C ASN A 189 15.96 25.92 7.71
N LYS A 190 15.31 25.92 6.53
CA LYS A 190 14.05 25.19 6.31
C LYS A 190 14.23 23.68 6.36
N PHE A 191 15.30 23.16 5.76
CA PHE A 191 15.64 21.74 5.84
C PHE A 191 15.92 21.32 7.29
N LEU A 192 16.70 22.10 8.03
CA LEU A 192 17.01 21.82 9.44
C LEU A 192 15.76 21.87 10.33
N PHE A 193 14.82 22.78 10.07
CA PHE A 193 13.54 22.79 10.78
C PHE A 193 12.74 21.50 10.56
N LEU A 194 12.70 20.99 9.32
CA LEU A 194 12.05 19.72 9.01
C LEU A 194 12.73 18.55 9.73
N PHE A 195 14.07 18.46 9.70
CA PHE A 195 14.82 17.45 10.44
C PHE A 195 14.57 17.54 11.95
N THR A 196 14.48 18.75 12.50
CA THR A 196 14.17 18.96 13.92
C THR A 196 12.79 18.37 14.26
N LEU A 197 11.76 18.59 13.42
CA LEU A 197 10.44 18.00 13.64
C LEU A 197 10.45 16.47 13.57
N VAL A 198 11.20 15.89 12.62
CA VAL A 198 11.32 14.43 12.48
C VAL A 198 11.98 13.82 13.71
N PHE A 199 13.12 14.35 14.15
CA PHE A 199 13.80 13.83 15.34
C PHE A 199 13.01 14.09 16.62
N LEU A 200 12.25 15.19 16.70
CA LEU A 200 11.37 15.45 17.84
C LEU A 200 10.26 14.40 17.96
N ALA A 201 9.69 13.96 16.83
CA ALA A 201 8.75 12.84 16.81
C ALA A 201 9.42 11.52 17.20
N LEU A 202 10.57 11.20 16.62
CA LEU A 202 11.29 9.95 16.90
C LEU A 202 11.74 9.85 18.36
N SER A 203 12.33 10.92 18.91
CA SER A 203 12.70 10.99 20.33
C SER A 203 11.50 10.91 21.27
N GLY A 204 10.33 11.42 20.85
CA GLY A 204 9.10 11.31 21.65
C GLY A 204 8.48 9.92 21.64
N ILE A 205 8.71 9.10 20.61
CA ILE A 205 8.06 7.79 20.45
C ILE A 205 9.01 6.61 20.78
N ALA A 206 10.32 6.78 20.64
CA ALA A 206 11.31 5.71 20.77
C ALA A 206 11.17 4.90 22.05
N SER A 207 10.88 5.57 23.16
CA SER A 207 10.60 4.97 24.45
C SER A 207 9.60 5.87 25.19
N PRO A 208 8.32 5.47 25.27
CA PRO A 208 7.32 6.26 25.99
C PRO A 208 7.69 6.39 27.47
N SER A 209 7.92 7.63 27.90
CA SER A 209 8.32 7.96 29.27
C SER A 209 7.91 9.40 29.61
N ALA A 210 7.92 9.75 30.90
CA ALA A 210 7.67 11.12 31.33
C ALA A 210 8.71 12.11 30.79
N LEU A 211 9.96 11.67 30.57
CA LEU A 211 11.02 12.51 30.00
C LEU A 211 10.91 12.65 28.47
N SER A 212 10.32 11.67 27.78
CA SER A 212 10.08 11.75 26.34
C SER A 212 8.78 12.47 25.97
N PHE A 213 7.80 12.53 26.89
CA PHE A 213 6.52 13.21 26.69
C PHE A 213 6.62 14.68 26.24
N PRO A 214 7.51 15.52 26.79
CA PRO A 214 7.70 16.90 26.30
C PRO A 214 8.13 16.97 24.83
N TYR A 215 8.89 16.01 24.32
CA TYR A 215 9.26 15.96 22.90
C TYR A 215 8.02 15.71 22.04
N LEU A 216 7.20 14.72 22.41
CA LEU A 216 5.97 14.41 21.70
C LEU A 216 5.00 15.60 21.72
N LEU A 217 4.77 16.22 22.89
CA LEU A 217 3.87 17.37 23.02
C LEU A 217 4.35 18.55 22.17
N LEU A 218 5.66 18.85 22.20
CA LEU A 218 6.23 19.91 21.40
C LEU A 218 6.13 19.62 19.89
N PHE A 219 6.33 18.36 19.48
CA PHE A 219 6.13 17.93 18.11
C PHE A 219 4.69 18.17 17.66
N LEU A 220 3.71 17.65 18.42
CA LEU A 220 2.28 17.79 18.12
C LEU A 220 1.86 19.27 18.06
N PHE A 221 2.39 20.10 18.95
CA PHE A 221 2.14 21.54 18.95
C PHE A 221 2.74 22.23 17.71
N LEU A 222 4.02 22.01 17.41
CA LEU A 222 4.71 22.67 16.30
C LEU A 222 4.15 22.25 14.93
N THR A 223 3.82 20.97 14.73
CA THR A 223 3.19 20.50 13.48
C THR A 223 1.78 21.05 13.32
N THR A 224 1.02 21.14 14.41
CA THR A 224 -0.30 21.77 14.39
C THR A 224 -0.19 23.25 14.03
N MET A 225 0.71 24.00 14.67
CA MET A 225 0.96 25.42 14.35
C MET A 225 1.41 25.62 12.90
N TYR A 226 2.29 24.75 12.39
CA TYR A 226 2.70 24.76 10.99
C TYR A 226 1.51 24.52 10.04
N SER A 227 0.63 23.58 10.41
CA SER A 227 -0.59 23.27 9.64
C SER A 227 -1.53 24.46 9.60
N PHE A 228 -1.58 25.28 10.64
CA PHE A 228 -2.38 26.52 10.67
C PHE A 228 -1.78 27.69 9.87
N HIS A 229 -0.73 27.46 9.07
CA HIS A 229 -0.01 28.51 8.32
C HIS A 229 0.56 29.63 9.21
N VAL A 230 0.80 29.35 10.50
CA VAL A 230 1.48 30.29 11.38
C VAL A 230 2.93 30.39 10.93
N ASN A 231 3.39 31.60 10.61
CA ASN A 231 4.76 31.83 10.14
C ASN A 231 5.77 31.53 11.27
N LEU A 232 6.41 30.36 11.18
CA LEU A 232 7.43 29.89 12.13
C LEU A 232 8.86 30.40 11.80
N GLU A 233 9.03 31.27 10.79
CA GLU A 233 10.32 31.90 10.42
C GLU A 233 10.19 33.44 10.26
N PRO A 234 11.21 34.25 10.64
CA PRO A 234 12.18 34.10 11.71
C PRO A 234 11.73 34.92 12.93
N GLN A 235 10.83 34.37 13.74
CA GLN A 235 10.42 35.04 14.98
C GLN A 235 11.44 34.78 16.10
N ARG A 236 11.67 35.80 16.94
CA ARG A 236 12.58 35.75 18.10
C ARG A 236 12.30 34.57 19.04
N ASN A 237 11.08 34.05 19.03
CA ASN A 237 10.63 33.04 19.97
C ASN A 237 11.04 31.62 19.54
N VAL A 238 11.11 31.33 18.23
CA VAL A 238 11.44 29.98 17.73
C VAL A 238 12.91 29.63 18.00
N TYR A 239 13.84 30.59 17.96
CA TYR A 239 15.23 30.31 18.29
C TYR A 239 15.44 30.09 19.80
N LYS A 240 14.70 30.80 20.66
CA LYS A 240 14.75 30.58 22.12
C LYS A 240 14.25 29.19 22.46
N LEU A 241 13.19 28.76 21.77
CA LEU A 241 12.67 27.40 21.88
C LEU A 241 13.70 26.35 21.46
N ARG A 242 14.40 26.52 20.32
CA ARG A 242 15.46 25.60 19.87
C ARG A 242 16.62 25.51 20.88
N LEU A 243 17.03 26.64 21.46
CA LEU A 243 18.06 26.66 22.50
C LEU A 243 17.58 25.94 23.77
N GLY A 244 16.36 26.24 24.23
CA GLY A 244 15.77 25.57 25.40
C GLY A 244 15.63 24.05 25.19
N LEU A 245 15.21 23.63 23.99
CA LEU A 245 15.14 22.21 23.61
C LEU A 245 16.52 21.56 23.60
N SER A 246 17.55 22.25 23.12
CA SER A 246 18.92 21.76 23.12
C SER A 246 19.50 21.57 24.53
N ILE A 247 19.13 22.45 25.47
CA ILE A 247 19.49 22.32 26.89
C ILE A 247 18.75 21.14 27.52
N TYR A 248 17.45 20.99 27.21
CA TYR A 248 16.66 19.88 27.71
C TYR A 248 17.16 18.52 27.20
N THR A 249 17.52 18.39 25.93
CA THR A 249 18.11 17.15 25.38
C THR A 249 19.48 16.83 25.99
N ALA A 250 20.30 17.85 26.25
CA ALA A 250 21.58 17.67 26.95
C ALA A 250 21.37 17.16 28.38
N PHE A 251 20.43 17.75 29.12
CA PHE A 251 20.03 17.28 30.45
C PHE A 251 19.49 15.84 30.41
N HIS A 252 18.64 15.52 29.44
CA HIS A 252 18.06 14.19 29.29
C HIS A 252 19.14 13.11 29.03
N LEU A 253 20.08 13.37 28.12
CA LEU A 253 21.20 12.48 27.83
C LEU A 253 22.13 12.32 29.04
N LEU A 254 22.39 13.41 29.77
CA LEU A 254 23.18 13.36 31.00
C LEU A 254 22.47 12.50 32.05
N LEU A 255 21.16 12.68 32.25
CA LEU A 255 20.37 11.91 33.20
C LEU A 255 20.35 10.41 32.85
N MET A 256 20.14 10.06 31.57
CA MET A 256 20.23 8.68 31.08
C MET A 256 21.59 8.06 31.34
N TYR A 257 22.67 8.81 31.09
CA TYR A 257 24.03 8.35 31.29
C TYR A 257 24.38 8.20 32.78
N MET A 258 23.98 9.16 33.60
CA MET A 258 24.15 9.12 35.07
C MET A 258 23.42 7.92 35.67
N TRP A 259 22.24 7.55 35.16
CA TRP A 259 21.51 6.37 35.62
C TRP A 259 22.25 5.04 35.36
N GLN A 260 23.13 4.99 34.36
CA GLN A 260 23.95 3.80 34.09
C GLN A 260 25.12 3.64 35.07
N LEU A 261 25.41 4.65 35.91
CA LEU A 261 26.56 4.58 36.81
C LEU A 261 26.33 3.52 37.89
N PRO A 262 27.30 2.60 38.09
CA PRO A 262 27.15 1.50 39.04
C PRO A 262 26.80 1.96 40.45
N SER A 263 27.32 3.10 40.94
CA SER A 263 27.07 3.61 42.30
C SER A 263 25.65 4.15 42.53
N ILE A 264 24.96 4.57 41.45
CA ILE A 264 23.56 5.01 41.53
C ILE A 264 22.64 3.80 41.41
N ASN A 265 23.04 2.82 40.61
CA ASN A 265 22.32 1.58 40.39
C ASN A 265 22.42 0.59 41.59
N SER A 266 23.59 0.48 42.23
CA SER A 266 23.89 -0.44 43.34
C SER A 266 23.17 -0.08 44.65
N ASN A 267 23.07 1.21 44.99
CA ASN A 267 22.38 1.68 46.21
C ASN A 267 20.87 1.38 46.19
N SER A 268 20.29 1.07 45.02
CA SER A 268 18.92 0.57 44.90
C SER A 268 18.76 -0.91 45.28
N MET A 269 19.86 -1.63 45.54
CA MET A 269 19.89 -3.05 45.88
C MET A 269 19.88 -3.30 47.40
N GLU A 270 20.24 -2.31 48.22
CA GLU A 270 20.18 -2.43 49.70
C GLU A 270 18.80 -2.14 50.29
N ILE A 271 17.89 -1.56 49.49
CA ILE A 271 16.50 -1.31 49.88
C ILE A 271 15.59 -2.21 49.03
N ASN A 272 15.13 -3.31 49.64
CA ASN A 272 14.06 -4.23 49.21
C ASN A 272 14.51 -5.50 48.48
N LYS A 273 14.87 -6.51 49.27
CA LYS A 273 14.94 -7.91 48.86
C LYS A 273 13.56 -8.60 48.80
N GLU A 274 12.45 -7.86 48.82
CA GLU A 274 11.10 -8.45 48.94
C GLU A 274 9.99 -7.84 48.08
N THR A 275 10.28 -6.98 47.11
CA THR A 275 9.26 -6.56 46.14
C THR A 275 9.84 -6.51 44.74
N ASN A 276 9.19 -7.19 43.79
CA ASN A 276 9.35 -7.07 42.34
C ASN A 276 8.97 -5.65 41.81
N ALA A 277 9.24 -4.62 42.59
CA ALA A 277 9.04 -3.22 42.30
C ALA A 277 10.40 -2.58 42.06
N THR A 278 10.89 -2.67 40.83
CA THR A 278 11.74 -1.60 40.31
C THR A 278 10.99 -0.29 40.53
N ASP A 279 11.59 0.63 41.29
CA ASP A 279 11.01 1.90 41.72
C ASP A 279 10.14 2.54 40.63
N LEU A 280 8.86 2.82 40.93
CA LEU A 280 7.87 3.41 40.01
C LEU A 280 8.45 4.63 39.28
N ALA A 281 9.25 5.43 40.00
CA ALA A 281 9.93 6.60 39.44
C ALA A 281 10.86 6.24 38.27
N SER A 282 11.64 5.17 38.37
CA SER A 282 12.55 4.73 37.29
C SER A 282 11.79 4.27 36.04
N ARG A 283 10.66 3.58 36.20
CA ARG A 283 9.81 3.10 35.09
C ARG A 283 9.07 4.24 34.41
N VAL A 284 8.48 5.17 35.18
CA VAL A 284 7.77 6.34 34.66
C VAL A 284 8.73 7.30 33.96
N LEU A 285 9.93 7.51 34.49
CA LEU A 285 10.97 8.31 33.86
C LEU A 285 11.60 7.63 32.63
N GLY A 286 11.33 6.33 32.41
CA GLY A 286 11.86 5.57 31.27
C GLY A 286 13.34 5.22 31.40
N LEU A 287 13.87 5.21 32.63
CA LEU A 287 15.27 4.96 32.93
C LEU A 287 15.54 3.45 32.93
N LYS A 288 15.91 2.91 31.77
CA LYS A 288 16.29 1.49 31.60
C LYS A 288 17.71 1.25 32.10
N ARG A 289 17.96 0.09 32.70
CA ARG A 289 19.29 -0.35 33.12
C ARG A 289 19.92 -1.18 31.99
N LEU A 290 21.07 -0.75 31.48
CA LEU A 290 21.85 -1.51 30.47
C LEU A 290 23.00 -2.30 31.11
N VAL A 291 23.46 -1.90 32.29
CA VAL A 291 24.57 -2.53 33.01
C VAL A 291 24.08 -3.02 34.37
N ILE A 292 24.18 -4.34 34.61
CA ILE A 292 23.85 -4.99 35.88
C ILE A 292 25.17 -5.49 36.50
N VAL A 293 25.34 -5.29 37.80
CA VAL A 293 26.47 -5.80 38.58
C VAL A 293 25.91 -6.75 39.63
N ASP A 294 26.14 -8.05 39.47
CA ASP A 294 25.76 -9.05 40.49
C ASP A 294 26.90 -9.24 41.50
N CYS A 295 26.66 -8.84 42.74
CA CYS A 295 27.60 -9.02 43.86
C CYS A 295 27.33 -10.32 44.66
N THR A 296 26.48 -11.23 44.17
CA THR A 296 25.99 -12.39 44.92
C THR A 296 26.83 -13.67 44.77
N ILE A 297 27.81 -13.71 43.86
CA ILE A 297 28.65 -14.89 43.62
C ILE A 297 30.13 -14.55 43.85
N PRO A 298 30.72 -14.95 44.98
CA PRO A 298 32.16 -14.87 45.19
C PRO A 298 32.81 -16.15 44.62
N ASN A 299 33.68 -15.99 43.60
CA ASN A 299 34.57 -17.00 43.00
C ASN A 299 33.97 -17.95 41.92
N PRO A 300 34.26 -17.74 40.61
CA PRO A 300 34.01 -18.74 39.57
C PRO A 300 35.23 -19.61 39.23
N CYS A 301 36.40 -19.43 39.86
CA CYS A 301 37.59 -20.26 39.61
C CYS A 301 37.75 -21.36 40.66
N GLY A 302 36.80 -22.30 40.69
CA GLY A 302 36.97 -23.60 41.32
C GLY A 302 37.15 -24.65 40.22
N THR A 303 38.36 -25.17 40.07
CA THR A 303 38.67 -26.28 39.18
C THR A 303 37.80 -27.50 39.48
N ASN A 304 37.03 -27.99 38.51
CA ASN A 304 36.85 -29.43 38.30
C ASN A 304 36.09 -29.78 37.00
N THR A 305 36.55 -30.87 36.38
CA THR A 305 35.93 -31.73 35.34
C THR A 305 36.17 -31.44 33.84
N THR A 306 37.01 -32.31 33.28
CA THR A 306 36.87 -33.08 32.04
C THR A 306 35.50 -33.03 31.32
N ILE A 307 35.50 -32.90 29.98
CA ILE A 307 35.07 -33.94 29.00
C ILE A 307 35.03 -33.35 27.57
N ASN A 308 35.24 -34.27 26.63
CA ASN A 308 35.56 -34.15 25.21
C ASN A 308 34.34 -33.89 24.28
N ASN A 309 34.70 -33.46 23.06
CA ASN A 309 34.02 -33.69 21.77
C ASN A 309 32.69 -32.97 21.50
N ILE A 310 32.63 -32.16 20.43
CA ILE A 310 32.08 -32.55 19.12
C ILE A 310 32.30 -31.42 18.09
N THR A 311 32.41 -31.89 16.86
CA THR A 311 32.94 -31.40 15.60
C THR A 311 32.03 -30.46 14.78
N THR A 312 32.65 -29.47 14.14
CA THR A 312 32.47 -28.99 12.74
C THR A 312 31.07 -28.59 12.22
N VAL A 313 30.94 -27.36 11.66
CA VAL A 313 30.74 -27.03 10.22
C VAL A 313 30.73 -25.50 10.01
N ARG A 314 31.21 -25.08 8.83
CA ARG A 314 31.67 -23.74 8.39
C ARG A 314 30.55 -22.91 7.63
N PRO A 315 30.82 -21.85 6.81
CA PRO A 315 30.68 -20.41 7.14
C PRO A 315 29.87 -19.52 6.13
N VAL A 316 29.78 -18.20 6.44
CA VAL A 316 29.63 -16.97 5.56
C VAL A 316 28.21 -16.36 5.36
N PRO A 317 27.94 -15.00 5.34
CA PRO A 317 28.81 -13.80 5.48
C PRO A 317 28.37 -12.66 6.48
N ILE A 318 29.39 -12.04 7.09
CA ILE A 318 29.72 -10.59 7.24
C ILE A 318 28.59 -9.60 7.61
N TYR A 319 28.29 -9.47 8.91
CA TYR A 319 28.31 -8.19 9.66
C TYR A 319 28.10 -8.37 11.19
N ASP A 320 28.28 -9.59 11.73
CA ASP A 320 28.45 -9.82 13.16
C ASP A 320 29.85 -9.36 13.62
N ILE A 321 29.91 -8.15 14.18
CA ILE A 321 31.06 -7.55 14.86
C ILE A 321 30.42 -6.90 16.10
N VAL A 322 30.42 -7.47 17.31
CA VAL A 322 31.42 -8.32 17.96
C VAL A 322 30.73 -9.19 19.03
N VAL A 323 30.86 -10.51 18.85
CA VAL A 323 30.74 -11.62 19.82
C VAL A 323 29.35 -11.93 20.37
N ASP A 324 28.69 -12.89 19.70
CA ASP A 324 27.79 -13.84 20.35
C ASP A 324 28.19 -15.27 19.97
N ASN A 325 28.61 -16.04 20.97
CA ASN A 325 28.64 -17.50 20.96
C ASN A 325 28.54 -17.95 22.43
N CYS A 326 27.33 -18.27 22.87
CA CYS A 326 27.07 -19.03 24.09
C CYS A 326 25.96 -20.05 23.80
N VAL A 327 26.37 -21.25 23.39
CA VAL A 327 25.54 -22.46 23.45
C VAL A 327 26.34 -23.47 24.27
N HIS A 328 26.14 -23.42 25.59
CA HIS A 328 26.07 -24.55 26.54
C HIS A 328 26.07 -24.01 27.97
N GLU A 329 25.42 -24.78 28.85
CA GLU A 329 25.15 -24.49 30.27
C GLU A 329 26.40 -24.04 31.05
N GLU A 330 26.16 -23.15 32.02
CA GLU A 330 27.13 -22.50 32.90
C GLU A 330 28.01 -21.42 32.27
N CYS A 331 27.38 -20.30 31.91
CA CYS A 331 28.06 -19.01 31.80
C CYS A 331 27.55 -18.07 32.90
N ILE A 332 28.15 -18.18 34.10
CA ILE A 332 28.09 -17.10 35.10
C ILE A 332 29.02 -15.98 34.57
N LYS A 333 28.44 -14.98 33.91
CA LYS A 333 29.14 -13.81 33.35
C LYS A 333 28.90 -12.58 34.25
N PRO A 334 29.92 -11.76 34.59
CA PRO A 334 29.72 -10.57 35.43
C PRO A 334 29.06 -9.38 34.72
N TYR A 335 28.69 -9.49 33.44
CA TYR A 335 28.01 -8.43 32.69
C TYR A 335 27.17 -9.06 31.57
N CYS A 336 25.84 -9.06 31.70
CA CYS A 336 24.93 -9.46 30.63
C CYS A 336 24.27 -8.23 30.01
N TRP A 337 24.50 -7.98 28.72
CA TRP A 337 23.58 -7.20 27.89
C TRP A 337 22.34 -8.05 27.65
N GLN A 338 21.15 -7.51 27.96
CA GLN A 338 19.90 -8.25 27.76
C GLN A 338 19.52 -8.23 26.27
N ASN A 339 19.19 -9.40 25.73
CA ASN A 339 18.87 -9.64 24.31
C ASN A 339 17.41 -9.28 23.99
N GLU A 340 17.04 -8.01 24.18
CA GLU A 340 15.83 -7.44 23.59
C GLU A 340 16.22 -6.24 22.71
N THR A 341 15.52 -6.02 21.60
CA THR A 341 15.76 -5.02 20.53
C THR A 341 16.54 -3.76 20.96
N PRO A 342 17.47 -3.21 20.15
CA PRO A 342 18.53 -2.36 20.66
C PRO A 342 17.99 -1.10 21.35
N ASP A 343 18.04 -1.12 22.69
CA ASP A 343 17.66 -0.04 23.60
C ASP A 343 18.48 1.26 23.38
N PHE A 344 19.41 1.28 22.43
CA PHE A 344 20.22 2.41 21.99
C PHE A 344 19.51 3.41 21.08
N PHE A 345 18.33 3.10 20.54
CA PHE A 345 17.64 4.00 19.62
C PHE A 345 17.23 5.33 20.27
N GLU A 346 16.75 5.28 21.51
CA GLU A 346 16.33 6.48 22.26
C GLU A 346 17.46 7.51 22.45
N PRO A 347 18.62 7.17 23.06
CA PRO A 347 19.71 8.12 23.23
C PRO A 347 20.27 8.60 21.89
N MET A 348 20.27 7.75 20.84
CA MET A 348 20.70 8.14 19.50
C MET A 348 19.79 9.23 18.90
N PHE A 349 18.46 9.07 18.96
CA PHE A 349 17.55 10.08 18.42
C PHE A 349 17.62 11.39 19.21
N VAL A 350 17.74 11.33 20.55
CA VAL A 350 17.89 12.52 21.40
C VAL A 350 19.21 13.25 21.11
N LEU A 351 20.31 12.52 20.85
CA LEU A 351 21.59 13.10 20.45
C LEU A 351 21.51 13.77 19.07
N LEU A 352 20.88 13.13 18.09
CA LEU A 352 20.65 13.71 16.77
C LEU A 352 19.75 14.96 16.85
N LEU A 353 18.73 14.94 17.70
CA LEU A 353 17.87 16.10 17.97
C LEU A 353 18.67 17.26 18.59
N HIS A 354 19.55 16.96 19.55
CA HIS A 354 20.46 17.93 20.16
C HIS A 354 21.35 18.61 19.11
N PHE A 355 22.02 17.82 18.26
CA PHE A 355 22.87 18.35 17.19
C PHE A 355 22.08 19.18 16.18
N CYS A 356 20.89 18.75 15.77
CA CYS A 356 20.04 19.53 14.88
C CYS A 356 19.65 20.89 15.50
N CYS A 357 19.25 20.91 16.77
CA CYS A 357 18.87 22.13 17.47
C CYS A 357 20.05 23.09 17.65
N ALA A 358 21.19 22.58 18.08
CA ALA A 358 22.40 23.37 18.30
C ALA A 358 22.93 23.95 16.97
N TYR A 359 23.04 23.13 15.92
CA TYR A 359 23.50 23.58 14.60
C TYR A 359 22.53 24.59 13.97
N SER A 360 21.23 24.34 14.10
CA SER A 360 20.19 25.27 13.63
C SER A 360 20.23 26.62 14.35
N TYR A 361 20.49 26.62 15.65
CA TYR A 361 20.70 27.85 16.43
C TYR A 361 21.90 28.64 15.92
N MET A 362 23.01 27.97 15.59
CA MET A 362 24.21 28.63 15.07
C MET A 362 24.03 29.22 13.68
N ILE A 363 23.48 28.45 12.73
CA ILE A 363 23.20 28.95 11.38
C ILE A 363 22.28 30.17 11.43
N PHE A 364 21.29 30.17 12.33
CA PHE A 364 20.40 31.31 12.48
C PHE A 364 21.09 32.54 13.10
N ARG A 365 21.93 32.34 14.13
CA ARG A 365 22.76 33.41 14.70
C ARG A 365 23.62 34.05 13.62
N ASP A 366 24.22 33.23 12.76
CA ASP A 366 25.07 33.65 11.66
C ASP A 366 24.27 34.30 10.52
N PHE A 367 23.07 33.81 10.24
CA PHE A 367 22.14 34.45 9.30
C PHE A 367 21.75 35.84 9.79
N LYS A 368 21.42 36.00 11.08
CA LYS A 368 21.02 37.28 11.66
C LYS A 368 22.20 38.26 11.72
N SER A 369 23.42 37.80 12.03
CA SER A 369 24.61 38.64 11.97
C SER A 369 24.92 39.07 10.52
N SER A 370 24.84 38.14 9.57
CA SER A 370 25.02 38.41 8.13
C SER A 370 23.95 39.38 7.60
N GLN A 371 22.69 39.23 8.01
CA GLN A 371 21.59 40.10 7.64
C GLN A 371 21.76 41.50 8.22
N LYS A 372 22.18 41.61 9.49
CA LYS A 372 22.49 42.91 10.13
C LYS A 372 23.64 43.61 9.40
N ALA A 373 24.69 42.87 9.05
CA ALA A 373 25.84 43.37 8.29
C ALA A 373 25.44 43.81 6.87
N TYR A 374 24.57 43.05 6.19
CA TYR A 374 24.04 43.40 4.88
C TYR A 374 23.22 44.70 4.92
N TYR A 375 22.31 44.84 5.87
CA TYR A 375 21.52 46.07 6.01
C TYR A 375 22.38 47.28 6.41
N SER A 376 23.41 47.11 7.24
CA SER A 376 24.35 48.21 7.52
C SER A 376 25.16 48.60 6.29
N HIS A 377 25.57 47.63 5.46
CA HIS A 377 26.27 47.90 4.19
C HIS A 377 25.35 48.59 3.17
N LEU A 378 24.08 48.18 3.09
CA LEU A 378 23.07 48.80 2.24
C LEU A 378 22.78 50.24 2.70
N SER A 379 22.71 50.47 4.01
CA SER A 379 22.56 51.79 4.62
C SER A 379 23.76 52.70 4.37
N GLN A 380 24.99 52.17 4.43
CA GLN A 380 26.21 52.91 4.10
C GLN A 380 26.28 53.24 2.60
N ARG A 381 25.88 52.31 1.73
CA ARG A 381 25.83 52.52 0.28
C ARG A 381 24.77 53.55 -0.12
N SER A 382 23.61 53.56 0.55
CA SER A 382 22.59 54.59 0.35
C SER A 382 23.03 55.96 0.88
N ALA A 383 23.81 56.02 1.96
CA ALA A 383 24.36 57.27 2.49
C ALA A 383 25.46 57.84 1.58
N ALA A 384 26.33 57.00 1.00
CA ALA A 384 27.36 57.42 0.05
C ALA A 384 26.76 57.98 -1.25
N TYR A 385 25.67 57.39 -1.75
CA TYR A 385 24.95 57.90 -2.94
C TYR A 385 24.29 59.27 -2.74
N ILE A 386 23.96 59.65 -1.51
CA ILE A 386 23.35 60.95 -1.18
C ILE A 386 24.43 62.06 -1.12
N GLN A 387 25.69 61.69 -0.89
CA GLN A 387 26.82 62.62 -0.75
C GLN A 387 27.51 62.96 -2.08
N GLU A 388 27.20 62.22 -3.15
CA GLU A 388 27.82 62.32 -4.48
C GLU A 388 26.91 63.01 -5.52
N ALA A 389 25.77 63.57 -5.10
CA ALA A 389 24.90 64.39 -5.95
C ALA A 389 25.25 65.89 -5.79
N ASP A 390 25.93 66.47 -6.79
CA ASP A 390 26.28 67.90 -6.84
C ASP A 390 25.04 68.82 -6.78
N PRO A 391 25.13 69.99 -6.10
CA PRO A 391 24.04 70.94 -5.97
C PRO A 391 24.18 72.07 -7.01
N LEU A 392 23.66 71.89 -8.22
CA LEU A 392 23.56 72.97 -9.21
C LEU A 392 22.26 72.81 -10.02
N VAL A 393 21.28 73.66 -9.73
CA VAL A 393 20.59 74.56 -10.68
C VAL A 393 19.40 75.21 -9.96
N ASP A 394 19.39 76.53 -10.05
CA ASP A 394 18.51 77.50 -9.41
C ASP A 394 17.33 77.91 -10.31
N ALA A 395 16.31 78.48 -9.65
CA ALA A 395 15.38 79.51 -10.15
C ALA A 395 14.18 79.21 -11.09
N THR A 396 12.98 79.48 -10.53
CA THR A 396 11.83 80.28 -11.04
C THR A 396 10.99 79.83 -12.24
N SER A 397 9.67 79.64 -12.03
CA SER A 397 8.62 80.61 -12.43
C SER A 397 7.19 80.07 -12.23
N THR A 398 6.29 81.02 -11.98
CA THR A 398 4.87 81.00 -11.63
C THR A 398 3.90 80.83 -12.80
N PHE A 399 2.69 80.32 -12.50
CA PHE A 399 1.35 80.86 -12.83
C PHE A 399 0.37 80.03 -13.70
N SER A 400 -0.89 80.12 -13.24
CA SER A 400 -2.23 79.93 -13.85
C SER A 400 -2.83 78.55 -14.11
N ASP A 401 -3.99 78.38 -13.46
CA ASP A 401 -5.05 77.41 -13.69
C ASP A 401 -5.78 77.63 -15.03
N THR A 402 -6.25 76.53 -15.63
CA THR A 402 -7.51 76.48 -16.38
C THR A 402 -8.00 75.04 -16.44
N GLU A 403 -9.26 74.83 -16.05
CA GLU A 403 -9.99 73.56 -16.14
C GLU A 403 -10.28 73.17 -17.59
N ILE A 404 -10.21 71.87 -17.92
CA ILE A 404 -11.33 71.01 -18.38
C ILE A 404 -10.80 69.66 -18.91
N GLN A 405 -11.37 68.60 -18.33
CA GLN A 405 -11.61 67.22 -18.79
C GLN A 405 -10.49 66.25 -19.24
N ASP A 406 -10.70 65.03 -18.73
CA ASP A 406 -10.37 63.70 -19.24
C ASP A 406 -9.08 62.98 -18.77
N ASN A 407 -9.34 61.75 -18.27
CA ASN A 407 -8.43 60.61 -18.15
C ASN A 407 -7.37 60.65 -17.02
N ALA A 408 -7.82 60.47 -15.77
CA ALA A 408 -6.94 60.15 -14.65
C ALA A 408 -6.58 58.65 -14.60
N TYR A 409 -5.51 58.29 -15.31
CA TYR A 409 -4.55 57.32 -14.78
C TYR A 409 -3.96 57.88 -13.49
N PRO A 410 -3.84 57.12 -12.39
CA PRO A 410 -2.99 57.56 -11.29
C PRO A 410 -1.53 57.37 -11.71
N VAL A 411 -0.90 58.47 -12.15
CA VAL A 411 0.55 58.66 -12.07
C VAL A 411 0.91 58.56 -10.58
N PRO A 412 1.85 57.69 -10.17
CA PRO A 412 2.14 57.46 -8.77
C PRO A 412 2.86 58.67 -8.15
N GLU A 413 2.37 59.12 -6.99
CA GLU A 413 3.13 59.95 -6.05
C GLU A 413 4.55 59.36 -5.84
N PRO A 414 5.60 60.19 -5.77
CA PRO A 414 6.91 59.74 -5.33
C PRO A 414 6.90 59.59 -3.81
N SER A 415 6.09 58.65 -3.30
CA SER A 415 6.26 58.16 -1.93
C SER A 415 7.60 57.42 -1.89
N ALA A 416 8.52 57.88 -1.04
CA ALA A 416 9.79 57.25 -0.73
C ALA A 416 9.58 55.79 -0.28
N LYS A 417 9.46 54.89 -1.25
CA LYS A 417 9.30 53.46 -1.02
C LYS A 417 10.66 52.91 -0.61
N SER A 418 10.77 52.57 0.66
CA SER A 418 11.92 51.88 1.23
C SER A 418 12.41 50.74 0.29
N PRO A 419 13.73 50.48 0.20
CA PRO A 419 14.29 49.44 -0.67
C PRO A 419 13.64 48.06 -0.44
N THR A 420 13.12 47.85 0.77
CA THR A 420 12.38 46.66 1.20
C THR A 420 11.10 46.42 0.42
N SER A 421 10.37 47.46 0.02
CA SER A 421 9.09 47.33 -0.70
C SER A 421 9.27 46.98 -2.18
N ALA A 422 10.32 47.46 -2.84
CA ALA A 422 10.64 47.14 -4.24
C ALA A 422 11.17 45.70 -4.40
N VAL A 423 11.93 45.21 -3.43
CA VAL A 423 12.36 43.80 -3.35
C VAL A 423 11.17 42.88 -3.08
N LEU A 424 10.25 43.27 -2.20
CA LEU A 424 9.02 42.52 -1.91
C LEU A 424 8.07 42.51 -3.12
N HIS A 425 8.04 43.60 -3.89
CA HIS A 425 7.32 43.67 -5.17
C HIS A 425 7.98 42.78 -6.26
N ARG A 426 9.31 42.77 -6.40
CA ARG A 426 10.00 41.84 -7.33
C ARG A 426 9.88 40.37 -6.91
N MET A 427 9.89 40.07 -5.62
CA MET A 427 9.58 38.72 -5.10
C MET A 427 8.13 38.31 -5.37
N SER A 428 7.18 39.26 -5.33
CA SER A 428 5.78 39.00 -5.69
C SER A 428 5.61 38.72 -7.19
N ILE A 429 6.39 39.39 -8.05
CA ILE A 429 6.44 39.15 -9.51
C ILE A 429 7.12 37.81 -9.84
N PHE A 430 8.12 37.39 -9.06
CA PHE A 430 8.73 36.05 -9.21
C PHE A 430 7.77 34.93 -8.74
N LYS A 431 6.91 35.22 -7.77
CA LYS A 431 5.87 34.29 -7.28
C LYS A 431 4.66 34.20 -8.22
N SER A 432 4.39 35.21 -9.05
CA SER A 432 3.35 35.15 -10.08
C SER A 432 3.79 34.40 -11.35
N ARG A 433 5.11 34.18 -11.54
CA ARG A 433 5.66 33.28 -12.57
C ARG A 433 5.93 31.86 -12.06
N LEU A 434 5.05 31.32 -11.22
CA LEU A 434 5.11 29.89 -10.92
C LEU A 434 4.80 29.12 -12.22
N PRO A 435 5.66 28.17 -12.64
CA PRO A 435 5.43 27.45 -13.88
C PRO A 435 4.05 26.79 -13.81
N GLN A 436 3.28 26.84 -14.90
CA GLN A 436 1.92 26.27 -15.04
C GLN A 436 1.79 24.87 -14.41
N LYS A 437 2.86 24.06 -14.49
CA LYS A 437 3.00 22.76 -13.82
C LYS A 437 2.75 22.82 -12.31
N ARG A 438 3.30 23.81 -11.60
CA ARG A 438 3.17 23.93 -10.13
C ARG A 438 1.75 24.27 -9.71
N GLN A 439 1.02 25.12 -10.44
CA GLN A 439 -0.39 25.42 -10.16
C GLN A 439 -1.31 24.21 -10.40
N ILE A 440 -1.05 23.46 -11.46
CA ILE A 440 -1.74 22.19 -11.75
C ILE A 440 -1.51 21.16 -10.62
N TRP A 441 -0.26 21.01 -10.17
CA TRP A 441 0.07 20.14 -9.04
C TRP A 441 -0.66 20.54 -7.75
N ILE A 442 -0.85 21.85 -7.53
CA ILE A 442 -1.60 22.38 -6.39
C ILE A 442 -3.08 22.01 -6.49
N ALA A 443 -3.72 22.21 -7.64
CA ALA A 443 -5.13 21.87 -7.86
C ALA A 443 -5.41 20.36 -7.84
N LEU A 444 -4.48 19.53 -8.32
CA LEU A 444 -4.58 18.07 -8.22
C LEU A 444 -4.45 17.59 -6.77
N ARG A 445 -3.47 18.16 -6.05
CA ARG A 445 -3.21 17.83 -4.65
C ARG A 445 -4.46 18.06 -3.79
N GLU A 446 -5.19 19.15 -4.01
CA GLU A 446 -6.46 19.41 -3.32
C GLU A 446 -7.44 18.23 -3.45
N LYS A 447 -7.69 17.78 -4.69
CA LYS A 447 -8.71 16.74 -4.95
C LYS A 447 -8.31 15.37 -4.44
N VAL A 448 -7.01 15.09 -4.37
CA VAL A 448 -6.48 13.81 -3.90
C VAL A 448 -6.39 13.77 -2.37
N LEU A 449 -5.99 14.88 -1.73
CA LEU A 449 -5.63 14.88 -0.32
C LEU A 449 -6.80 14.59 0.63
N TYR A 450 -8.00 15.14 0.39
CA TYR A 450 -9.15 14.83 1.25
C TYR A 450 -9.63 13.38 1.08
N VAL A 451 -9.53 12.82 -0.14
CA VAL A 451 -9.86 11.41 -0.41
C VAL A 451 -8.89 10.49 0.33
N VAL A 452 -7.59 10.77 0.23
CA VAL A 452 -6.56 10.06 1.00
C VAL A 452 -6.82 10.20 2.50
N GLY A 453 -7.21 11.39 2.97
CA GLY A 453 -7.60 11.61 4.36
C GLY A 453 -8.73 10.69 4.84
N LEU A 454 -9.82 10.59 4.08
CA LEU A 454 -10.94 9.71 4.42
C LEU A 454 -10.54 8.23 4.44
N ILE A 455 -9.71 7.80 3.49
CA ILE A 455 -9.18 6.42 3.44
C ILE A 455 -8.28 6.16 4.65
N MET A 456 -7.43 7.11 5.04
CA MET A 456 -6.55 6.96 6.19
C MET A 456 -7.33 6.92 7.52
N MET A 457 -8.44 7.64 7.64
CA MET A 457 -9.35 7.49 8.80
C MET A 457 -9.91 6.07 8.91
N MET A 458 -10.35 5.48 7.80
CA MET A 458 -10.84 4.10 7.77
C MET A 458 -9.70 3.13 8.09
N ALA A 459 -8.53 3.29 7.48
CA ALA A 459 -7.37 2.44 7.72
C ALA A 459 -6.91 2.45 9.19
N TRP A 460 -6.92 3.61 9.85
CA TRP A 460 -6.64 3.70 11.29
C TRP A 460 -7.62 2.82 12.09
N SER A 461 -8.92 2.93 11.82
CA SER A 461 -9.92 2.17 12.56
C SER A 461 -9.82 0.66 12.40
N VAL A 462 -9.34 0.18 11.24
CA VAL A 462 -9.16 -1.25 10.95
C VAL A 462 -7.85 -1.78 11.54
N THR A 463 -6.78 -0.98 11.52
CA THR A 463 -5.47 -1.39 12.06
C THR A 463 -5.46 -1.49 13.58
N TYR A 464 -6.22 -0.64 14.26
CA TYR A 464 -6.35 -0.67 15.71
C TYR A 464 -7.83 -0.77 16.08
N HIS A 465 -8.29 -1.97 16.41
CA HIS A 465 -9.68 -2.24 16.74
C HIS A 465 -10.00 -1.76 18.17
N SER A 466 -10.97 -0.84 18.31
CA SER A 466 -11.44 -0.36 19.63
C SER A 466 -12.73 0.47 19.48
N TRP A 467 -13.47 0.66 20.57
CA TRP A 467 -14.61 1.60 20.61
C TRP A 467 -14.24 3.03 20.20
N ILE A 468 -13.03 3.47 20.54
CA ILE A 468 -12.59 4.84 20.31
C ILE A 468 -12.25 5.05 18.82
N THR A 469 -11.67 4.04 18.17
CA THR A 469 -11.36 4.08 16.74
C THR A 469 -12.57 3.75 15.85
N PHE A 470 -13.60 3.07 16.38
CA PHE A 470 -14.90 2.91 15.72
C PHE A 470 -15.56 4.25 15.35
N ILE A 471 -15.40 5.26 16.19
CA ILE A 471 -15.91 6.62 15.93
C ILE A 471 -15.26 7.20 14.66
N LEU A 472 -13.97 6.95 14.41
CA LEU A 472 -13.30 7.39 13.17
C LEU A 472 -13.86 6.72 11.92
N LEU A 473 -14.23 5.44 12.03
CA LEU A 473 -14.84 4.68 10.94
C LEU A 473 -16.19 5.28 10.56
N LEU A 474 -17.07 5.46 11.55
CA LEU A 474 -18.39 6.08 11.34
C LEU A 474 -18.27 7.51 10.83
N TRP A 475 -17.34 8.30 11.36
CA TRP A 475 -17.11 9.67 10.91
C TRP A 475 -16.63 9.70 9.46
N SER A 476 -15.73 8.81 9.05
CA SER A 476 -15.30 8.71 7.65
C SER A 476 -16.46 8.32 6.73
N CYS A 477 -17.23 7.29 7.09
CA CYS A 477 -18.42 6.87 6.34
C CYS A 477 -19.45 8.02 6.19
N TYR A 478 -19.69 8.78 7.26
CA TYR A 478 -20.55 9.96 7.23
C TYR A 478 -20.05 11.04 6.26
N LEU A 479 -18.75 11.36 6.31
CA LEU A 479 -18.14 12.37 5.44
C LEU A 479 -18.19 11.98 3.96
N TRP A 480 -18.07 10.68 3.66
CA TRP A 480 -18.24 10.17 2.31
C TRP A 480 -19.66 10.37 1.77
N MET A 481 -20.69 10.25 2.62
CA MET A 481 -22.09 10.47 2.22
C MET A 481 -22.48 11.95 2.05
N ALA A 482 -21.60 12.88 2.44
CA ALA A 482 -21.91 14.31 2.35
C ALA A 482 -21.99 14.81 0.90
N ARG A 483 -22.99 15.66 0.60
CA ARG A 483 -23.23 16.23 -0.74
C ARG A 483 -22.02 17.01 -1.29
N ASP A 484 -21.38 17.84 -0.45
CA ASP A 484 -20.13 18.54 -0.77
C ASP A 484 -18.97 18.00 0.10
N ARG A 485 -18.63 16.74 -0.15
CA ARG A 485 -17.61 15.98 0.61
C ARG A 485 -16.29 16.70 0.75
N ALA A 486 -15.78 17.38 -0.27
CA ALA A 486 -14.48 18.05 -0.21
C ALA A 486 -14.52 19.20 0.80
N SER A 487 -15.51 20.09 0.68
CA SER A 487 -15.69 21.22 1.59
C SER A 487 -15.99 20.80 3.02
N VAL A 488 -16.89 19.81 3.19
CA VAL A 488 -17.28 19.30 4.51
C VAL A 488 -16.10 18.60 5.18
N THR A 489 -15.37 17.73 4.47
CA THR A 489 -14.19 17.04 5.01
C THR A 489 -13.09 18.02 5.40
N LEU A 490 -12.81 19.02 4.55
CA LEU A 490 -11.83 20.06 4.87
C LEU A 490 -12.27 20.91 6.07
N ARG A 491 -13.58 21.17 6.25
CA ARG A 491 -14.10 21.85 7.45
C ARG A 491 -13.92 21.01 8.71
N HIS A 492 -14.20 19.71 8.62
CA HIS A 492 -14.06 18.76 9.72
C HIS A 492 -12.59 18.43 10.08
N SER A 493 -11.64 18.67 9.17
CA SER A 493 -10.21 18.36 9.37
C SER A 493 -9.65 18.83 10.72
N LYS A 494 -10.06 20.00 11.24
CA LYS A 494 -9.60 20.51 12.53
C LYS A 494 -10.03 19.62 13.71
N TYR A 495 -11.28 19.16 13.69
CA TYR A 495 -11.83 18.30 14.74
C TYR A 495 -11.24 16.89 14.64
N ILE A 496 -11.04 16.39 13.41
CA ILE A 496 -10.41 15.08 13.18
C ILE A 496 -8.97 15.08 13.69
N THR A 497 -8.18 16.10 13.38
CA THR A 497 -6.80 16.22 13.88
C THR A 497 -6.77 16.37 15.40
N LEU A 498 -7.67 17.15 16.00
CA LEU A 498 -7.76 17.27 17.46
C LEU A 498 -8.06 15.92 18.11
N TYR A 499 -9.04 15.19 17.58
CA TYR A 499 -9.38 13.84 18.05
C TYR A 499 -8.18 12.89 17.91
N ALA A 500 -7.51 12.89 16.76
CA ALA A 500 -6.34 12.05 16.53
C ALA A 500 -5.15 12.39 17.46
N ILE A 501 -4.95 13.65 17.81
CA ILE A 501 -3.99 14.08 18.84
C ILE A 501 -4.34 13.45 20.19
N VAL A 502 -5.61 13.51 20.60
CA VAL A 502 -6.08 12.88 21.85
C VAL A 502 -5.82 11.37 21.83
N LEU A 503 -6.06 10.68 20.69
CA LEU A 503 -5.77 9.25 20.56
C LEU A 503 -4.28 8.91 20.65
N ILE A 504 -3.41 9.76 20.10
CA ILE A 504 -1.96 9.58 20.22
C ILE A 504 -1.52 9.77 21.67
N LEU A 505 -2.04 10.79 22.37
CA LEU A 505 -1.72 11.03 23.78
C LEU A 505 -2.22 9.88 24.66
N LEU A 506 -3.44 9.39 24.41
CA LEU A 506 -3.99 8.24 25.13
C LEU A 506 -3.14 6.98 24.88
N GLN A 507 -2.77 6.71 23.62
CA GLN A 507 -1.90 5.59 23.29
C GLN A 507 -0.53 5.72 23.95
N PHE A 508 0.03 6.92 23.98
CA PHE A 508 1.31 7.17 24.61
C PHE A 508 1.27 6.79 26.10
N VAL A 509 0.20 7.15 26.81
CA VAL A 509 -0.02 6.77 28.22
C VAL A 509 -0.13 5.25 28.39
N TYR A 510 -0.93 4.58 27.55
CA TYR A 510 -1.03 3.11 27.57
C TYR A 510 0.24 2.38 27.12
N SER A 511 1.18 3.09 26.50
CA SER A 511 2.48 2.53 26.09
C SER A 511 3.56 2.70 27.15
N LEU A 512 3.26 3.35 28.29
CA LEU A 512 4.18 3.45 29.43
C LEU A 512 4.42 2.06 30.05
N ARG A 513 5.63 1.82 30.56
CA ARG A 513 6.02 0.56 31.22
C ARG A 513 5.47 0.47 32.66
N LEU A 514 4.15 0.56 32.81
CA LEU A 514 3.44 0.41 34.08
C LEU A 514 2.98 -1.05 34.28
N THR A 515 2.80 -1.42 35.55
CA THR A 515 2.22 -2.72 35.92
C THR A 515 0.68 -2.69 35.84
N ASP A 516 0.04 -3.86 35.73
CA ASP A 516 -1.42 -3.95 35.56
C ASP A 516 -2.20 -3.39 36.78
N ASP A 517 -1.58 -3.33 37.96
CA ASP A 517 -2.15 -2.74 39.17
C ASP A 517 -2.12 -1.18 39.16
N GLU A 518 -1.20 -0.57 38.41
CA GLU A 518 -0.98 0.88 38.37
C GLU A 518 -1.76 1.58 37.25
N LEU A 519 -1.86 0.93 36.10
CA LEU A 519 -2.71 1.34 34.98
C LEU A 519 -3.47 0.11 34.53
N PRO A 520 -4.76 -0.02 34.89
CA PRO A 520 -5.51 -1.21 34.55
C PRO A 520 -5.57 -1.33 33.04
N THR A 521 -4.94 -2.39 32.53
CA THR A 521 -5.12 -2.84 31.15
C THR A 521 -6.57 -3.28 30.91
N LYS A 522 -7.36 -3.43 31.98
CA LYS A 522 -8.80 -3.68 31.97
C LYS A 522 -9.57 -2.52 32.59
N LEU A 523 -9.97 -1.55 31.78
CA LEU A 523 -10.91 -0.48 32.20
C LEU A 523 -12.28 -1.04 32.61
N HIS A 524 -12.60 -2.24 32.11
CA HIS A 524 -13.72 -3.10 32.48
C HIS A 524 -13.20 -4.54 32.37
N ASP A 525 -13.77 -5.51 33.10
CA ASP A 525 -13.30 -6.92 33.16
C ASP A 525 -13.03 -7.58 31.78
N ASN A 526 -13.58 -6.97 30.74
CA ASN A 526 -13.60 -7.44 29.37
C ASN A 526 -12.90 -6.54 28.33
N ASP A 527 -12.27 -5.41 28.69
CA ASP A 527 -11.54 -4.59 27.70
C ASP A 527 -10.04 -4.80 27.82
N LYS A 528 -9.39 -5.32 26.76
CA LYS A 528 -7.92 -5.36 26.70
C LYS A 528 -7.42 -4.01 26.19
N GLY A 529 -6.96 -3.17 27.09
CA GLY A 529 -5.96 -2.14 26.80
C GLY A 529 -4.73 -2.85 26.23
N GLU A 530 -4.55 -2.72 24.92
CA GLU A 530 -3.50 -3.41 24.18
C GLU A 530 -2.14 -2.84 24.60
N LYS A 531 -1.49 -3.51 25.55
CA LYS A 531 -0.07 -3.29 25.87
C LYS A 531 0.71 -3.68 24.62
N ALA A 532 0.96 -2.71 23.75
CA ALA A 532 1.57 -2.95 22.45
C ALA A 532 2.93 -3.63 22.65
N SER A 533 3.10 -4.84 22.11
CA SER A 533 4.38 -5.56 22.13
C SER A 533 5.49 -4.70 21.51
N ASP A 534 5.15 -3.85 20.54
CA ASP A 534 5.99 -2.81 19.96
C ASP A 534 5.32 -1.42 20.03
N ALA A 535 5.51 -0.69 21.13
CA ALA A 535 5.00 0.67 21.31
C ALA A 535 5.46 1.66 20.21
N PHE A 536 6.72 1.51 19.75
CA PHE A 536 7.32 2.39 18.76
C PHE A 536 6.63 2.31 17.39
N THR A 537 6.42 1.11 16.86
CA THR A 537 5.81 0.88 15.54
C THR A 537 4.36 1.36 15.53
N THR A 538 3.63 1.10 16.61
CA THR A 538 2.23 1.49 16.79
C THR A 538 2.05 3.01 16.75
N LEU A 539 2.84 3.74 17.55
CA LEU A 539 2.79 5.19 17.61
C LEU A 539 3.32 5.83 16.31
N LEU A 540 4.36 5.28 15.69
CA LEU A 540 4.90 5.77 14.42
C LEU A 540 3.85 5.72 13.30
N LEU A 541 3.13 4.60 13.18
CA LEU A 541 2.04 4.45 12.21
C LEU A 541 0.91 5.45 12.45
N ARG A 542 0.51 5.69 13.71
CA ARG A 542 -0.51 6.68 14.07
C ARG A 542 -0.08 8.11 13.75
N ILE A 543 1.18 8.46 13.98
CA ILE A 543 1.71 9.75 13.53
C ILE A 543 1.67 9.84 12.00
N GLY A 544 2.03 8.75 11.30
CA GLY A 544 1.88 8.62 9.85
C GLY A 544 0.47 8.95 9.35
N PHE A 545 -0.57 8.42 9.99
CA PHE A 545 -1.96 8.75 9.68
C PHE A 545 -2.28 10.23 9.96
N THR A 546 -1.85 10.79 11.10
CA THR A 546 -2.13 12.20 11.43
C THR A 546 -1.45 13.23 10.52
N LEU A 547 -0.32 12.89 9.89
CA LEU A 547 0.33 13.76 8.90
C LEU A 547 -0.63 14.15 7.78
N VAL A 548 -1.48 13.23 7.33
CA VAL A 548 -2.48 13.51 6.31
C VAL A 548 -3.52 14.52 6.80
N PHE A 549 -3.98 14.41 8.06
CA PHE A 549 -4.95 15.35 8.64
C PHE A 549 -4.36 16.75 8.85
N TRP A 550 -3.09 16.85 9.25
CA TRP A 550 -2.37 18.12 9.30
C TRP A 550 -2.25 18.77 7.91
N LEU A 551 -1.90 17.98 6.88
CA LEU A 551 -1.87 18.46 5.50
C LEU A 551 -3.25 18.93 5.02
N MET A 552 -4.34 18.28 5.44
CA MET A 552 -5.71 18.71 5.12
C MET A 552 -6.06 20.06 5.75
N ILE A 553 -5.67 20.30 7.01
CA ILE A 553 -5.84 21.62 7.66
C ILE A 553 -5.07 22.68 6.89
N HIS A 554 -3.82 22.38 6.56
CA HIS A 554 -2.95 23.28 5.80
C HIS A 554 -3.60 23.65 4.47
N GLU A 555 -4.14 22.68 3.75
CA GLU A 555 -4.82 22.93 2.48
C GLU A 555 -6.11 23.73 2.63
N ASN A 556 -6.94 23.42 3.64
CA ASN A 556 -8.17 24.17 3.91
C ASN A 556 -7.89 25.66 4.15
N ILE A 557 -6.84 25.97 4.92
CA ILE A 557 -6.46 27.35 5.21
C ILE A 557 -5.87 28.01 3.97
N ARG A 558 -5.02 27.30 3.23
CA ARG A 558 -4.48 27.80 1.95
C ARG A 558 -5.59 28.19 0.97
N GLN A 559 -6.63 27.36 0.85
CA GLN A 559 -7.77 27.66 -0.03
C GLN A 559 -8.51 28.93 0.37
N LYS A 560 -8.68 29.16 1.68
CA LYS A 560 -9.31 30.41 2.17
C LYS A 560 -8.50 31.63 1.77
N PHE A 561 -7.17 31.55 1.79
CA PHE A 561 -6.29 32.62 1.30
C PHE A 561 -6.29 32.75 -0.23
N GLU A 562 -6.41 31.65 -0.99
CA GLU A 562 -6.42 31.68 -2.46
C GLU A 562 -7.76 32.13 -3.05
N LYS A 563 -8.90 31.83 -2.41
CA LYS A 563 -10.23 32.32 -2.83
C LYS A 563 -10.36 33.85 -2.80
N GLN A 564 -9.49 34.54 -2.06
CA GLN A 564 -9.43 36.01 -2.02
C GLN A 564 -8.65 36.62 -3.20
N ARG A 565 -8.06 35.79 -4.08
CA ARG A 565 -7.37 36.25 -5.29
C ARG A 565 -8.22 35.95 -6.52
N PRO A 566 -8.40 36.91 -7.45
CA PRO A 566 -9.09 36.63 -8.71
C PRO A 566 -8.26 35.63 -9.51
N ASN A 567 -8.78 34.41 -9.69
CA ASN A 567 -8.11 33.35 -10.44
C ASN A 567 -8.69 33.27 -11.86
N ALA A 568 -7.81 33.31 -12.86
CA ALA A 568 -8.10 32.73 -14.16
C ALA A 568 -8.17 31.20 -14.00
N GLU A 569 -9.27 30.57 -14.39
CA GLU A 569 -9.38 29.11 -14.42
C GLU A 569 -8.39 28.54 -15.45
N LEU A 570 -7.34 27.86 -14.99
CA LEU A 570 -6.42 27.18 -15.89
C LEU A 570 -7.02 25.85 -16.37
N PRO A 571 -6.91 25.52 -17.67
CA PRO A 571 -7.33 24.23 -18.17
C PRO A 571 -6.47 23.11 -17.57
N MET A 572 -7.14 22.06 -17.05
CA MET A 572 -6.54 20.78 -16.63
C MET A 572 -5.54 20.27 -17.68
N PRO A 573 -4.36 19.76 -17.28
CA PRO A 573 -3.41 19.16 -18.22
C PRO A 573 -4.02 17.95 -18.95
N GLU A 574 -3.71 17.83 -20.23
CA GLU A 574 -4.28 16.84 -21.16
C GLU A 574 -4.10 15.39 -20.70
N ILE A 575 -2.94 15.05 -20.12
CA ILE A 575 -2.67 13.68 -19.61
C ILE A 575 -3.63 13.32 -18.47
N GLN A 576 -3.92 14.25 -17.57
CA GLN A 576 -4.84 13.98 -16.45
C GLN A 576 -6.28 13.82 -16.94
N ALA A 577 -6.69 14.63 -17.93
CA ALA A 577 -8.00 14.47 -18.54
C ALA A 577 -8.13 13.09 -19.22
N TRP A 578 -7.10 12.67 -19.96
CA TRP A 578 -7.05 11.36 -20.60
C TRP A 578 -7.11 10.22 -19.57
N ILE A 579 -6.29 10.25 -18.50
CA ILE A 579 -6.30 9.22 -17.45
C ILE A 579 -7.68 9.12 -16.82
N LEU A 580 -8.27 10.28 -16.47
CA LEU A 580 -9.55 10.33 -15.79
C LEU A 580 -10.70 9.83 -16.69
N GLU A 581 -10.60 10.06 -18.00
CA GLU A 581 -11.54 9.50 -18.99
C GLU A 581 -11.38 7.99 -19.15
N GLN A 582 -10.14 7.46 -19.19
CA GLN A 582 -9.93 6.00 -19.25
C GLN A 582 -10.40 5.31 -17.97
N LEU A 583 -10.09 5.88 -16.80
CA LEU A 583 -10.60 5.37 -15.54
C LEU A 583 -12.13 5.40 -15.54
N ALA A 584 -12.78 6.51 -15.91
CA ALA A 584 -14.24 6.57 -15.99
C ALA A 584 -14.85 5.50 -16.92
N ARG A 585 -14.18 5.12 -18.01
CA ARG A 585 -14.65 4.07 -18.94
C ARG A 585 -14.60 2.66 -18.35
N TYR A 586 -13.56 2.32 -17.59
CA TYR A 586 -13.29 0.94 -17.16
C TYR A 586 -13.45 0.69 -15.65
N PHE A 587 -13.58 1.73 -14.83
CA PHE A 587 -13.65 1.58 -13.36
C PHE A 587 -14.88 0.77 -12.91
N ILE A 588 -16.00 0.84 -13.64
CA ILE A 588 -17.18 0.01 -13.35
C ILE A 588 -16.87 -1.50 -13.42
N ILE A 589 -16.01 -1.93 -14.34
CA ILE A 589 -15.59 -3.33 -14.47
C ILE A 589 -14.73 -3.69 -13.25
N ILE A 590 -13.80 -2.82 -12.85
CA ILE A 590 -12.96 -3.03 -11.67
C ILE A 590 -13.82 -3.23 -10.41
N VAL A 591 -14.81 -2.36 -10.18
CA VAL A 591 -15.68 -2.47 -9.00
C VAL A 591 -16.60 -3.69 -9.09
N SER A 592 -17.12 -4.04 -10.27
CA SER A 592 -17.98 -5.22 -10.44
C SER A 592 -17.19 -6.52 -10.26
N SER A 593 -15.95 -6.59 -10.76
CA SER A 593 -15.05 -7.71 -10.51
C SER A 593 -14.66 -7.82 -9.04
N PHE A 594 -14.47 -6.69 -8.34
CA PHE A 594 -14.18 -6.71 -6.91
C PHE A 594 -15.39 -7.18 -6.08
N LEU A 595 -16.62 -6.78 -6.46
CA LEU A 595 -17.86 -7.29 -5.86
C LEU A 595 -17.95 -8.82 -6.01
N LEU A 596 -17.68 -9.34 -7.20
CA LEU A 596 -17.68 -10.77 -7.47
C LEU A 596 -16.60 -11.52 -6.66
N PHE A 597 -15.38 -10.95 -6.59
CA PHE A 597 -14.28 -11.52 -5.82
C PHE A 597 -14.64 -11.65 -4.33
N ILE A 598 -15.25 -10.63 -3.73
CA ILE A 598 -15.63 -10.66 -2.30
C ILE A 598 -16.73 -11.67 -2.03
N ALA A 599 -17.70 -11.78 -2.95
CA ALA A 599 -18.79 -12.73 -2.81
C ALA A 599 -18.32 -14.20 -2.84
N LEU A 600 -17.21 -14.48 -3.54
CA LEU A 600 -16.67 -15.84 -3.72
C LEU A 600 -15.44 -16.16 -2.84
N ASN A 601 -14.81 -15.17 -2.22
CA ASN A 601 -13.55 -15.38 -1.48
C ASN A 601 -13.77 -16.10 -0.15
N GLY A 602 -13.11 -17.24 0.06
CA GLY A 602 -13.20 -18.05 1.29
C GLY A 602 -14.58 -18.65 1.52
N GLN A 603 -14.95 -18.90 2.78
CA GLN A 603 -16.24 -19.50 3.14
C GLN A 603 -17.42 -18.61 2.74
N VAL A 604 -18.47 -19.23 2.20
CA VAL A 604 -19.74 -18.57 1.90
C VAL A 604 -20.44 -18.23 3.20
N VAL A 605 -20.84 -16.98 3.35
CA VAL A 605 -21.52 -16.45 4.54
C VAL A 605 -22.67 -15.55 4.11
N GLY A 606 -23.66 -15.36 4.98
CA GLY A 606 -24.90 -14.64 4.68
C GLY A 606 -24.70 -13.29 3.98
N TYR A 607 -23.79 -12.44 4.47
CA TYR A 607 -23.58 -11.13 3.84
C TYR A 607 -22.97 -11.21 2.43
N LYS A 608 -22.20 -12.27 2.11
CA LYS A 608 -21.62 -12.50 0.77
C LYS A 608 -22.69 -12.94 -0.23
N ILE A 609 -23.69 -13.69 0.23
CA ILE A 609 -24.85 -14.08 -0.61
C ILE A 609 -25.59 -12.83 -1.10
N ILE A 610 -25.80 -11.85 -0.23
CA ILE A 610 -26.44 -10.59 -0.61
C ILE A 610 -25.55 -9.78 -1.59
N TYR A 611 -24.22 -9.78 -1.42
CA TYR A 611 -23.32 -9.17 -2.43
C TYR A 611 -23.45 -9.85 -3.80
N MET A 612 -23.54 -11.19 -3.82
CA MET A 612 -23.80 -11.92 -5.06
C MET A 612 -25.16 -11.55 -5.66
N LEU A 613 -26.20 -11.42 -4.84
CA LEU A 613 -27.52 -10.99 -5.29
C LEU A 613 -27.48 -9.62 -5.98
N PHE A 614 -26.76 -8.64 -5.42
CA PHE A 614 -26.56 -7.34 -6.06
C PHE A 614 -25.87 -7.46 -7.43
N PHE A 615 -24.80 -8.27 -7.53
CA PHE A 615 -24.09 -8.49 -8.78
C PHE A 615 -25.00 -9.10 -9.85
N LEU A 616 -25.72 -10.15 -9.50
CA LEU A 616 -26.63 -10.87 -10.41
C LEU A 616 -27.83 -10.01 -10.82
N PHE A 617 -28.44 -9.28 -9.88
CA PHE A 617 -29.53 -8.37 -10.17
C PHE A 617 -29.12 -7.28 -11.18
N SER A 618 -27.95 -6.68 -10.99
CA SER A 618 -27.40 -5.70 -11.94
C SER A 618 -27.14 -6.33 -13.32
N GLY A 619 -26.57 -7.54 -13.36
CA GLY A 619 -26.33 -8.29 -14.59
C GLY A 619 -27.60 -8.64 -15.37
N VAL A 620 -28.65 -9.08 -14.67
CA VAL A 620 -29.95 -9.39 -15.29
C VAL A 620 -30.61 -8.13 -15.86
N ILE A 621 -30.62 -7.01 -15.13
CA ILE A 621 -31.16 -5.74 -15.66
C ILE A 621 -30.36 -5.27 -16.88
N PHE A 622 -29.03 -5.40 -16.84
CA PHE A 622 -28.15 -5.09 -17.98
C PHE A 622 -28.51 -5.93 -19.22
N GLN A 623 -28.83 -7.21 -19.04
CA GLN A 623 -29.28 -8.10 -20.12
C GLN A 623 -30.67 -7.75 -20.65
N LEU A 624 -31.60 -7.37 -19.75
CA LEU A 624 -32.99 -7.06 -20.09
C LEU A 624 -33.11 -5.75 -20.87
N SER A 625 -32.53 -4.66 -20.34
CA SER A 625 -32.65 -3.34 -20.96
C SER A 625 -31.54 -2.40 -20.53
N TRP A 626 -30.75 -1.94 -21.51
CA TRP A 626 -29.72 -0.92 -21.32
C TRP A 626 -30.25 0.38 -20.69
N ASN A 627 -31.42 0.83 -21.15
CA ASN A 627 -32.02 2.08 -20.68
C ASN A 627 -32.46 1.97 -19.21
N MET A 628 -33.00 0.81 -18.81
CA MET A 628 -33.35 0.57 -17.41
C MET A 628 -32.10 0.47 -16.54
N TRP A 629 -31.08 -0.26 -17.00
CA TRP A 629 -29.82 -0.40 -16.29
C TRP A 629 -29.17 0.97 -16.01
N HIS A 630 -29.09 1.85 -17.01
CA HIS A 630 -28.58 3.22 -16.83
C HIS A 630 -29.36 4.05 -15.81
N ARG A 631 -30.69 3.94 -15.77
CA ARG A 631 -31.54 4.67 -14.81
C ARG A 631 -31.37 4.15 -13.38
N VAL A 632 -31.26 2.84 -13.22
CA VAL A 632 -31.16 2.18 -11.90
C VAL A 632 -29.73 2.26 -11.34
N LEU A 633 -28.70 2.40 -12.18
CA LEU A 633 -27.30 2.29 -11.79
C LEU A 633 -26.89 3.22 -10.62
N ARG A 634 -27.43 4.43 -10.54
CA ARG A 634 -27.15 5.34 -9.41
C ARG A 634 -27.70 4.81 -8.09
N VAL A 635 -28.94 4.35 -8.11
CA VAL A 635 -29.63 3.78 -6.94
C VAL A 635 -28.92 2.49 -6.52
N PHE A 636 -28.51 1.66 -7.49
CA PHE A 636 -27.72 0.47 -7.24
C PHE A 636 -26.45 0.75 -6.44
N TRP A 637 -25.61 1.71 -6.87
CA TRP A 637 -24.38 2.05 -6.15
C TRP A 637 -24.66 2.61 -4.76
N LEU A 638 -25.71 3.42 -4.60
CA LEU A 638 -26.10 3.95 -3.30
C LEU A 638 -26.49 2.82 -2.34
N LEU A 639 -27.36 1.90 -2.77
CA LEU A 639 -27.78 0.75 -1.97
C LEU A 639 -26.58 -0.14 -1.60
N LEU A 640 -25.68 -0.37 -2.55
CA LEU A 640 -24.47 -1.15 -2.33
C LEU A 640 -23.53 -0.51 -1.31
N VAL A 641 -23.35 0.81 -1.35
CA VAL A 641 -22.56 1.56 -0.35
C VAL A 641 -23.19 1.47 1.03
N VAL A 642 -24.50 1.71 1.15
CA VAL A 642 -25.23 1.63 2.43
C VAL A 642 -25.13 0.23 3.02
N TYR A 643 -25.37 -0.80 2.19
CA TYR A 643 -25.22 -2.19 2.60
C TYR A 643 -23.79 -2.51 3.04
N SER A 644 -22.79 -2.04 2.31
CA SER A 644 -21.37 -2.26 2.66
C SER A 644 -20.98 -1.58 3.98
N ILE A 645 -21.50 -0.37 4.27
CA ILE A 645 -21.32 0.29 5.56
C ILE A 645 -21.92 -0.56 6.68
N LEU A 646 -23.15 -1.06 6.48
CA LEU A 646 -23.82 -1.91 7.45
C LEU A 646 -23.02 -3.20 7.73
N VAL A 647 -22.52 -3.87 6.69
CA VAL A 647 -21.68 -5.07 6.83
C VAL A 647 -20.40 -4.77 7.60
N VAL A 648 -19.69 -3.68 7.25
CA VAL A 648 -18.47 -3.28 7.95
C VAL A 648 -18.76 -2.97 9.43
N VAL A 649 -19.85 -2.27 9.74
CA VAL A 649 -20.25 -1.95 11.12
C VAL A 649 -20.61 -3.22 11.89
N LEU A 650 -21.37 -4.15 11.31
CA LEU A 650 -21.74 -5.41 11.96
C LEU A 650 -20.50 -6.27 12.26
N ILE A 651 -19.63 -6.48 11.27
CA ILE A 651 -18.40 -7.26 11.47
C ILE A 651 -17.51 -6.57 12.51
N TYR A 652 -17.36 -5.24 12.46
CA TYR A 652 -16.54 -4.50 13.41
C TYR A 652 -17.06 -4.61 14.85
N THR A 653 -18.36 -4.39 15.05
CA THR A 653 -18.98 -4.38 16.38
C THR A 653 -19.04 -5.77 17.00
N PHE A 654 -19.16 -6.83 16.19
CA PHE A 654 -19.16 -8.20 16.69
C PHE A 654 -17.83 -8.64 17.32
N GLN A 655 -16.73 -7.98 16.98
CA GLN A 655 -15.40 -8.25 17.57
C GLN A 655 -15.20 -7.53 18.90
N LEU A 656 -16.10 -6.60 19.26
CA LEU A 656 -16.06 -5.94 20.56
C LEU A 656 -16.47 -6.93 21.64
N ASN A 657 -15.83 -6.83 22.81
CA ASN A 657 -16.09 -7.75 23.89
C ASN A 657 -17.52 -7.57 24.45
N GLY A 658 -18.18 -8.68 24.78
CA GLY A 658 -19.58 -8.70 25.23
C GLY A 658 -20.65 -8.58 24.13
N PHE A 659 -20.30 -8.17 22.91
CA PHE A 659 -21.27 -8.06 21.82
C PHE A 659 -21.81 -9.42 21.34
N GLN A 660 -21.02 -10.48 21.48
CA GLN A 660 -21.46 -11.84 21.13
C GLN A 660 -22.65 -12.28 21.98
N ASP A 661 -22.59 -12.05 23.29
CA ASP A 661 -23.63 -12.47 24.22
C ASP A 661 -24.87 -11.57 24.08
N TYR A 662 -24.67 -10.28 23.76
CA TYR A 662 -25.74 -9.38 23.37
C TYR A 662 -26.53 -9.91 22.17
N TRP A 663 -25.83 -10.34 21.10
CA TRP A 663 -26.48 -10.91 19.92
C TRP A 663 -27.20 -12.22 20.25
N LYS A 664 -26.58 -13.16 20.98
CA LYS A 664 -27.22 -14.42 21.39
C LYS A 664 -28.50 -14.20 22.19
N ASN A 665 -28.50 -13.21 23.10
CA ASN A 665 -29.67 -12.91 23.92
C ASN A 665 -30.83 -12.31 23.10
N ILE A 666 -30.53 -11.44 22.12
CA ILE A 666 -31.57 -10.80 21.29
C ILE A 666 -32.12 -11.73 20.22
N THR A 667 -31.25 -12.47 19.52
CA THR A 667 -31.67 -13.27 18.35
C THR A 667 -32.01 -14.70 18.71
N THR A 668 -31.66 -15.17 19.90
CA THR A 668 -31.77 -16.59 20.32
C THR A 668 -31.04 -17.58 19.40
N LEU A 669 -30.15 -17.09 18.53
CA LEU A 669 -29.39 -17.89 17.58
C LEU A 669 -28.18 -18.57 18.25
N THR A 670 -27.81 -19.75 17.77
CA THR A 670 -26.61 -20.46 18.23
C THR A 670 -25.34 -19.80 17.69
N THR A 671 -24.17 -20.16 18.25
CA THR A 671 -22.88 -19.64 17.77
C THR A 671 -22.57 -20.04 16.32
N SER A 672 -23.00 -21.23 15.90
CA SER A 672 -22.84 -21.71 14.52
C SER A 672 -23.72 -20.91 13.55
N ASP A 673 -24.97 -20.60 13.94
CA ASP A 673 -25.87 -19.80 13.09
C ASP A 673 -25.33 -18.38 12.86
N LEU A 674 -24.72 -17.78 13.89
CA LEU A 674 -24.07 -16.47 13.78
C LEU A 674 -22.82 -16.53 12.88
N GLU A 675 -22.04 -17.60 12.97
CA GLU A 675 -20.87 -17.83 12.11
C GLU A 675 -21.28 -17.95 10.62
N ASP A 676 -22.39 -18.64 10.33
CA ASP A 676 -22.97 -18.78 8.99
C ASP A 676 -23.45 -17.45 8.39
N ILE A 677 -24.00 -16.54 9.21
CA ILE A 677 -24.33 -15.17 8.79
C ILE A 677 -23.06 -14.38 8.42
N GLY A 678 -21.91 -14.79 8.97
CA GLY A 678 -20.61 -14.17 8.80
C GLY A 678 -20.13 -13.38 10.01
N LEU A 679 -20.81 -13.52 11.15
CA LEU A 679 -20.44 -12.94 12.44
C LEU A 679 -19.58 -13.96 13.20
N LYS A 680 -18.29 -13.97 12.89
CA LYS A 680 -17.29 -14.83 13.53
C LYS A 680 -16.36 -14.03 14.40
N TYR A 681 -16.04 -14.52 15.60
CA TYR A 681 -15.00 -13.92 16.44
C TYR A 681 -13.60 -14.41 16.05
N TYR A 682 -12.69 -13.48 15.79
CA TYR A 682 -11.30 -13.80 15.44
C TYR A 682 -10.40 -13.60 16.65
N LYS A 683 -9.71 -14.67 17.07
CA LYS A 683 -8.67 -14.59 18.12
C LYS A 683 -7.36 -14.01 17.57
N ASP A 684 -7.09 -14.22 16.29
CA ASP A 684 -5.86 -13.78 15.62
C ASP A 684 -6.06 -12.41 14.96
N SER A 685 -5.14 -11.48 15.23
CA SER A 685 -5.19 -10.11 14.68
C SER A 685 -5.07 -10.07 13.14
N SER A 686 -4.35 -11.03 12.53
CA SER A 686 -4.18 -11.10 11.07
C SER A 686 -5.47 -11.53 10.34
N GLY A 687 -6.17 -12.53 10.87
CA GLY A 687 -7.46 -12.98 10.36
C GLY A 687 -8.54 -11.91 10.51
N LEU A 688 -8.56 -11.25 11.67
CA LEU A 688 -9.42 -10.09 11.93
C LEU A 688 -9.20 -8.98 10.90
N MET A 689 -7.93 -8.59 10.71
CA MET A 689 -7.57 -7.52 9.77
C MET A 689 -8.07 -7.83 8.36
N MET A 690 -7.87 -9.06 7.86
CA MET A 690 -8.31 -9.43 6.51
C MET A 690 -9.85 -9.41 6.37
N SER A 691 -10.58 -9.85 7.42
CA SER A 691 -12.04 -9.90 7.42
C SER A 691 -12.70 -8.51 7.39
N ILE A 692 -12.07 -7.50 8.01
CA ILE A 692 -12.57 -6.11 8.04
C ILE A 692 -12.00 -5.29 6.87
N PHE A 693 -10.74 -5.51 6.50
CA PHE A 693 -10.07 -4.77 5.43
C PHE A 693 -10.75 -4.97 4.09
N LEU A 694 -11.10 -6.20 3.74
CA LEU A 694 -11.61 -6.52 2.41
C LEU A 694 -12.96 -5.82 2.11
N PRO A 695 -13.99 -5.89 2.98
CA PRO A 695 -15.22 -5.10 2.82
C PRO A 695 -14.99 -3.58 2.90
N THR A 696 -14.03 -3.12 3.69
CA THR A 696 -13.71 -1.67 3.79
C THR A 696 -13.05 -1.15 2.51
N ALA A 697 -12.13 -1.90 1.92
CA ALA A 697 -11.52 -1.57 0.63
C ALA A 697 -12.56 -1.54 -0.49
N PHE A 698 -13.51 -2.47 -0.46
CA PHE A 698 -14.64 -2.49 -1.39
C PHE A 698 -15.56 -1.29 -1.25
N LEU A 699 -15.88 -0.92 -0.01
CA LEU A 699 -16.66 0.26 0.30
C LEU A 699 -16.01 1.52 -0.30
N VAL A 700 -14.69 1.68 -0.14
CA VAL A 700 -13.92 2.78 -0.75
C VAL A 700 -14.02 2.74 -2.28
N CYS A 701 -13.83 1.57 -2.91
CA CYS A 701 -13.98 1.43 -4.37
C CYS A 701 -15.39 1.81 -4.85
N CYS A 702 -16.44 1.39 -4.15
CA CYS A 702 -17.83 1.74 -4.47
C CYS A 702 -18.09 3.24 -4.32
N MET A 703 -17.57 3.85 -3.25
CA MET A 703 -17.64 5.30 -3.04
C MET A 703 -16.94 6.07 -4.16
N LEU A 704 -15.75 5.61 -4.60
CA LEU A 704 -15.04 6.22 -5.72
C LEU A 704 -15.84 6.11 -7.04
N GLN A 705 -16.41 4.94 -7.32
CA GLN A 705 -17.25 4.72 -8.50
C GLN A 705 -18.48 5.62 -8.50
N LEU A 706 -19.24 5.65 -7.40
CA LEU A 706 -20.45 6.45 -7.26
C LEU A 706 -20.17 7.95 -7.45
N HIS A 707 -19.07 8.46 -6.87
CA HIS A 707 -18.88 9.90 -6.72
C HIS A 707 -17.98 10.57 -7.76
N TYR A 708 -17.06 9.85 -8.39
CA TYR A 708 -16.13 10.43 -9.37
C TYR A 708 -16.36 9.91 -10.78
N TYR A 709 -16.69 8.64 -10.92
CA TYR A 709 -16.70 7.96 -12.21
C TYR A 709 -18.12 7.76 -12.77
N HIS A 710 -19.15 7.59 -11.94
CA HIS A 710 -20.52 7.30 -12.37
C HIS A 710 -21.08 8.31 -13.38
N GLU A 711 -21.11 9.61 -13.05
CA GLU A 711 -21.65 10.64 -13.96
C GLU A 711 -20.88 10.69 -15.28
N ARG A 712 -19.54 10.58 -15.20
CA ARG A 712 -18.68 10.57 -16.39
C ARG A 712 -18.94 9.34 -17.25
N PHE A 713 -19.12 8.18 -16.62
CA PHE A 713 -19.44 6.93 -17.30
C PHE A 713 -20.78 7.02 -18.04
N ILE A 714 -21.83 7.52 -17.38
CA ILE A 714 -23.14 7.70 -18.01
C ILE A 714 -23.03 8.62 -19.23
N VAL A 715 -22.38 9.78 -19.10
CA VAL A 715 -22.19 10.72 -20.23
C VAL A 715 -21.39 10.10 -21.37
N LEU A 716 -20.36 9.29 -21.08
CA LEU A 716 -19.52 8.65 -22.10
C LEU A 716 -20.20 7.48 -22.83
N THR A 717 -21.28 6.94 -22.27
CA THR A 717 -21.96 5.74 -22.78
C THR A 717 -23.39 6.00 -23.25
N ASP A 718 -23.93 7.19 -22.99
CA ASP A 718 -25.25 7.59 -23.44
C ASP A 718 -25.28 7.83 -24.96
N GLU A 719 -26.29 7.25 -25.60
CA GLU A 719 -26.49 7.17 -27.05
C GLU A 719 -27.09 8.46 -27.62
N HIS A 720 -27.72 9.29 -26.79
CA HIS A 720 -28.49 10.49 -27.23
C HIS A 720 -27.76 11.82 -27.02
N THR A 721 -26.58 11.82 -26.39
CA THR A 721 -25.94 13.07 -25.94
C THR A 721 -25.24 13.85 -27.06
N ASP A 722 -24.92 13.20 -28.19
CA ASP A 722 -24.06 13.81 -29.22
C ASP A 722 -24.75 14.86 -30.10
N ASP A 723 -26.08 14.80 -30.27
CA ASP A 723 -26.82 15.83 -31.03
C ASP A 723 -26.83 17.20 -30.32
N ARG A 724 -26.70 17.24 -28.98
CA ARG A 724 -26.53 18.49 -28.22
C ARG A 724 -25.06 18.89 -28.05
N LEU A 725 -24.13 17.94 -28.11
CA LEU A 725 -22.69 18.14 -27.90
C LEU A 725 -21.91 18.49 -29.17
N GLN A 726 -22.46 18.28 -30.38
CA GLN A 726 -21.85 18.81 -31.61
C GLN A 726 -21.68 20.34 -31.57
N ASN A 727 -22.53 21.04 -30.80
CA ASN A 727 -22.44 22.49 -30.59
C ASN A 727 -21.76 22.88 -29.26
N GLY A 728 -21.20 21.93 -28.51
CA GLY A 728 -20.67 22.11 -27.15
C GLY A 728 -19.13 22.07 -27.04
N PRO A 729 -18.49 22.85 -26.14
CA PRO A 729 -17.02 22.95 -26.02
C PRO A 729 -16.27 21.68 -25.57
N LEU A 730 -16.98 20.63 -25.14
CA LEU A 730 -16.39 19.44 -24.52
C LEU A 730 -15.85 18.40 -25.52
N LEU A 731 -16.43 18.32 -26.71
CA LEU A 731 -16.05 17.32 -27.73
C LEU A 731 -14.97 17.81 -28.70
N SER A 732 -14.86 19.13 -28.89
CA SER A 732 -13.68 19.74 -29.48
C SER A 732 -12.45 19.47 -28.61
N ARG A 733 -12.61 19.45 -27.27
CA ARG A 733 -11.53 19.20 -26.30
C ARG A 733 -11.03 17.74 -26.27
N THR A 734 -11.90 16.73 -26.44
CA THR A 734 -11.48 15.31 -26.49
C THR A 734 -10.82 14.93 -27.82
N ARG A 735 -11.34 15.42 -28.96
CA ARG A 735 -10.72 15.23 -30.28
C ARG A 735 -9.36 15.93 -30.36
N TYR A 736 -9.25 17.12 -29.77
CA TYR A 736 -7.99 17.88 -29.68
C TYR A 736 -6.99 17.24 -28.71
N SER A 737 -7.44 16.74 -27.55
CA SER A 737 -6.58 16.06 -26.57
C SER A 737 -6.04 14.73 -27.08
N ARG A 738 -6.81 13.96 -27.89
CA ARG A 738 -6.33 12.71 -28.48
C ARG A 738 -5.26 12.97 -29.55
N ARG A 739 -5.49 13.97 -30.42
CA ARG A 739 -4.55 14.36 -31.49
C ARG A 739 -3.26 15.01 -30.96
N ARG A 740 -3.29 15.60 -29.76
CA ARG A 740 -2.15 16.29 -29.12
C ARG A 740 -1.43 15.45 -28.05
N SER A 741 -2.09 14.51 -27.38
CA SER A 741 -1.44 13.54 -26.47
C SER A 741 -0.38 12.68 -27.19
N ASP A 742 -0.65 12.29 -28.45
CA ASP A 742 0.30 11.57 -29.30
C ASP A 742 1.56 12.39 -29.63
N SER A 743 1.49 13.72 -29.47
CA SER A 743 2.63 14.64 -29.70
C SER A 743 3.50 14.85 -28.46
N PHE A 744 3.00 14.58 -27.25
CA PHE A 744 3.70 14.91 -26.00
C PHE A 744 4.46 13.74 -25.37
N LEU A 745 4.12 12.49 -25.70
CA LEU A 745 4.59 11.30 -24.97
C LEU A 745 6.05 10.89 -25.24
N THR A 746 6.77 11.46 -26.21
CA THR A 746 8.15 11.03 -26.49
C THR A 746 9.03 12.12 -27.10
N LYS A 747 9.98 12.66 -26.32
CA LYS A 747 11.09 13.48 -26.83
C LYS A 747 12.15 12.66 -27.60
N ASN A 748 12.05 11.33 -27.62
CA ASN A 748 13.03 10.43 -28.21
C ASN A 748 12.49 9.80 -29.50
N THR A 749 13.12 10.10 -30.64
CA THR A 749 12.62 9.83 -32.00
C THR A 749 12.52 8.33 -32.33
N LYS A 750 13.37 7.48 -31.73
CA LYS A 750 13.35 6.02 -31.93
C LYS A 750 12.14 5.35 -31.26
N TRP A 751 11.86 5.71 -30.00
CA TRP A 751 10.70 5.20 -29.26
C TRP A 751 9.37 5.67 -29.88
N ARG A 752 9.37 6.87 -30.49
CA ARG A 752 8.22 7.36 -31.26
C ARG A 752 7.89 6.43 -32.43
N GLN A 753 8.89 6.02 -33.22
CA GLN A 753 8.66 5.13 -34.38
C GLN A 753 8.21 3.72 -33.97
N LEU A 754 8.75 3.18 -32.87
CA LEU A 754 8.32 1.88 -32.35
C LEU A 754 6.90 1.95 -31.78
N TYR A 755 6.61 2.97 -30.97
CA TYR A 755 5.28 3.18 -30.37
C TYR A 755 4.21 3.44 -31.44
N THR A 756 4.49 4.22 -32.49
CA THR A 756 3.52 4.45 -33.57
C THR A 756 3.26 3.18 -34.38
N LYS A 757 4.29 2.40 -34.71
CA LYS A 757 4.10 1.10 -35.39
C LYS A 757 3.31 0.12 -34.52
N LEU A 758 3.65 0.01 -33.24
CA LEU A 758 3.00 -0.90 -32.29
C LEU A 758 1.55 -0.49 -31.99
N SER A 759 1.27 0.81 -31.84
CA SER A 759 -0.09 1.31 -31.60
C SER A 759 -0.99 1.09 -32.83
N VAL A 760 -0.49 1.32 -34.05
CA VAL A 760 -1.23 0.99 -35.28
C VAL A 760 -1.51 -0.51 -35.37
N PHE A 761 -0.51 -1.36 -35.09
CA PHE A 761 -0.71 -2.81 -35.04
C PHE A 761 -1.75 -3.21 -33.99
N ALA A 762 -1.67 -2.65 -32.78
CA ALA A 762 -2.61 -2.92 -31.70
C ALA A 762 -4.03 -2.46 -32.04
N GLU A 763 -4.20 -1.34 -32.74
CA GLU A 763 -5.50 -0.89 -33.23
C GLU A 763 -6.09 -1.83 -34.28
N ILE A 764 -5.28 -2.29 -35.23
CA ILE A 764 -5.71 -3.24 -36.26
C ILE A 764 -6.10 -4.57 -35.60
N PHE A 765 -5.23 -5.11 -34.74
CA PHE A 765 -5.49 -6.33 -33.98
C PHE A 765 -6.77 -6.22 -33.15
N LYS A 766 -6.96 -5.10 -32.44
CA LYS A 766 -8.18 -4.80 -31.68
C LYS A 766 -9.41 -4.81 -32.58
N ARG A 767 -9.38 -4.18 -33.76
CA ARG A 767 -10.52 -4.18 -34.71
C ARG A 767 -10.87 -5.60 -35.16
N ILE A 768 -9.86 -6.40 -35.52
CA ILE A 768 -10.04 -7.79 -35.95
C ILE A 768 -10.65 -8.62 -34.81
N MET A 769 -10.10 -8.54 -33.60
CA MET A 769 -10.61 -9.28 -32.44
C MET A 769 -12.06 -8.91 -32.11
N TRP A 770 -12.41 -7.62 -32.10
CA TRP A 770 -13.80 -7.20 -31.88
C TRP A 770 -14.74 -7.71 -32.97
N LYS A 771 -14.31 -7.73 -34.24
CA LYS A 771 -15.16 -8.22 -35.33
C LYS A 771 -15.34 -9.74 -35.27
N LEU A 772 -14.29 -10.49 -34.93
CA LEU A 772 -14.37 -11.93 -34.69
C LEU A 772 -15.37 -12.24 -33.56
N LEU A 773 -15.25 -11.51 -32.45
CA LEU A 773 -16.13 -11.68 -31.29
C LEU A 773 -17.59 -11.30 -31.61
N GLU A 774 -17.81 -10.29 -32.45
CA GLU A 774 -19.15 -9.89 -32.92
C GLU A 774 -19.81 -10.97 -33.79
N ILE A 775 -19.06 -11.59 -34.70
CA ILE A 775 -19.54 -12.63 -35.62
C ILE A 775 -19.80 -13.94 -34.87
N HIS A 776 -18.90 -14.34 -33.98
CA HIS A 776 -18.96 -15.65 -33.30
C HIS A 776 -19.61 -15.61 -31.90
N ARG A 777 -20.25 -14.51 -31.50
CA ARG A 777 -20.82 -14.34 -30.15
C ARG A 777 -21.77 -15.47 -29.73
N TRP A 778 -22.67 -15.90 -30.62
CA TRP A 778 -23.63 -16.98 -30.33
C TRP A 778 -22.92 -18.32 -30.13
N LYS A 779 -21.96 -18.64 -31.01
CA LYS A 779 -21.18 -19.89 -30.98
C LYS A 779 -20.40 -20.04 -29.68
N ILE A 780 -19.74 -18.96 -29.23
CA ILE A 780 -18.98 -18.94 -27.98
C ILE A 780 -19.89 -19.18 -26.77
N CYS A 781 -21.06 -18.55 -26.73
CA CYS A 781 -22.00 -18.73 -25.61
C CYS A 781 -22.56 -20.16 -25.56
N ALA A 782 -23.00 -20.70 -26.71
CA ALA A 782 -23.50 -22.07 -26.82
C ALA A 782 -22.45 -23.08 -26.35
N MET A 783 -21.21 -22.91 -26.82
CA MET A 783 -20.07 -23.76 -26.45
C MET A 783 -19.85 -23.76 -24.94
N VAL A 784 -19.81 -22.59 -24.30
CA VAL A 784 -19.55 -22.48 -22.86
C VAL A 784 -20.68 -23.09 -22.04
N VAL A 785 -21.94 -22.89 -22.43
CA VAL A 785 -23.10 -23.45 -21.70
C VAL A 785 -23.09 -24.98 -21.77
N ILE A 786 -22.88 -25.55 -22.96
CA ILE A 786 -22.89 -27.01 -23.13
C ILE A 786 -21.66 -27.66 -22.50
N LEU A 787 -20.47 -27.09 -22.67
CA LEU A 787 -19.27 -27.60 -22.01
C LEU A 787 -19.38 -27.52 -20.47
N SER A 788 -20.01 -26.48 -19.93
CA SER A 788 -20.27 -26.39 -18.49
C SER A 788 -21.22 -27.50 -18.04
N ALA A 789 -22.31 -27.72 -18.77
CA ALA A 789 -23.28 -28.78 -18.49
C ALA A 789 -22.68 -30.19 -18.57
N LEU A 790 -21.71 -30.42 -19.46
CA LEU A 790 -21.03 -31.71 -19.61
C LEU A 790 -19.88 -31.90 -18.62
N SER A 791 -19.26 -30.83 -18.13
CA SER A 791 -18.18 -30.92 -17.15
C SER A 791 -18.65 -31.37 -15.77
N GLN A 792 -19.89 -31.03 -15.41
CA GLN A 792 -20.56 -31.41 -14.15
C GLN A 792 -22.03 -31.69 -14.46
N PRO A 793 -22.36 -32.87 -15.00
CA PRO A 793 -23.73 -33.19 -15.37
C PRO A 793 -24.63 -33.21 -14.14
N SER A 794 -25.67 -32.37 -14.15
CA SER A 794 -26.69 -32.31 -13.09
C SER A 794 -28.06 -31.97 -13.66
N ALA A 795 -29.11 -32.31 -12.93
CA ALA A 795 -30.47 -32.01 -13.36
C ALA A 795 -30.69 -30.50 -13.61
N CYS A 796 -30.05 -29.64 -12.82
CA CYS A 796 -30.14 -28.19 -13.00
C CYS A 796 -29.55 -27.68 -14.33
N TYR A 797 -28.54 -28.35 -14.89
CA TYR A 797 -27.97 -28.00 -16.20
C TYR A 797 -28.80 -28.50 -17.40
N LEU A 798 -29.74 -29.43 -17.18
CA LEU A 798 -30.63 -29.93 -18.24
C LEU A 798 -31.42 -28.79 -18.89
N PHE A 799 -32.00 -27.90 -18.09
CA PHE A 799 -32.81 -26.78 -18.57
C PHE A 799 -32.04 -25.85 -19.52
N PRO A 800 -30.89 -25.26 -19.14
CA PRO A 800 -30.13 -24.42 -20.07
C PRO A 800 -29.59 -25.20 -21.25
N ALA A 801 -29.17 -26.46 -21.08
CA ALA A 801 -28.66 -27.28 -22.19
C ALA A 801 -29.72 -27.50 -23.28
N LEU A 802 -30.94 -27.90 -22.90
CA LEU A 802 -32.06 -28.08 -23.83
C LEU A 802 -32.46 -26.77 -24.49
N LEU A 803 -32.51 -25.68 -23.73
CA LEU A 803 -32.90 -24.37 -24.24
C LEU A 803 -31.93 -23.86 -25.32
N TRP A 804 -30.63 -24.10 -25.15
CA TRP A 804 -29.63 -23.74 -26.16
C TRP A 804 -29.71 -24.62 -27.40
N ILE A 805 -29.90 -25.92 -27.25
CA ILE A 805 -29.93 -26.87 -28.37
C ILE A 805 -31.22 -26.78 -29.19
N LEU A 806 -32.35 -26.61 -28.53
CA LEU A 806 -33.62 -26.31 -29.21
C LEU A 806 -33.62 -24.88 -29.76
N GLY A 807 -32.87 -23.97 -29.15
CA GLY A 807 -32.69 -22.59 -29.62
C GLY A 807 -31.84 -22.48 -30.89
N LEU A 808 -30.88 -23.39 -31.10
CA LEU A 808 -30.01 -23.43 -32.29
C LEU A 808 -30.80 -23.22 -33.60
N PRO A 809 -31.81 -24.03 -33.97
CA PRO A 809 -32.53 -23.88 -35.23
C PRO A 809 -33.36 -22.58 -35.37
N PHE A 810 -33.67 -21.87 -34.27
CA PHE A 810 -34.62 -20.76 -34.26
C PHE A 810 -33.97 -19.42 -33.85
N ARG A 811 -33.31 -18.75 -34.82
CA ARG A 811 -32.59 -17.47 -34.61
C ARG A 811 -33.42 -16.29 -34.09
N ASN A 812 -34.75 -16.37 -34.18
CA ASN A 812 -35.63 -15.29 -33.69
C ASN A 812 -35.76 -15.30 -32.16
N LEU A 813 -35.39 -16.41 -31.50
CA LEU A 813 -35.54 -16.60 -30.06
C LEU A 813 -34.24 -16.36 -29.29
N ASP A 814 -33.15 -15.97 -29.95
CA ASP A 814 -31.83 -15.79 -29.34
C ASP A 814 -31.88 -14.91 -28.09
N LEU A 815 -32.57 -13.76 -28.17
CA LEU A 815 -32.72 -12.83 -27.04
C LEU A 815 -33.38 -13.51 -25.82
N PHE A 816 -34.41 -14.32 -26.07
CA PHE A 816 -35.15 -15.03 -25.04
C PHE A 816 -34.30 -16.12 -24.40
N VAL A 817 -33.57 -16.90 -25.21
CA VAL A 817 -32.62 -17.93 -24.74
C VAL A 817 -31.57 -17.29 -23.83
N TYR A 818 -30.98 -16.18 -24.25
CA TYR A 818 -29.97 -15.45 -23.47
C TYR A 818 -30.51 -14.96 -22.11
N ILE A 819 -31.73 -14.44 -22.04
CA ILE A 819 -32.31 -13.90 -20.79
C ILE A 819 -32.66 -15.04 -19.85
N LEU A 820 -33.37 -16.06 -20.35
CA LEU A 820 -33.85 -17.17 -19.53
C LEU A 820 -32.69 -17.99 -18.95
N THR A 821 -31.62 -18.17 -19.72
CA THR A 821 -30.40 -18.85 -19.26
C THR A 821 -29.64 -18.05 -18.21
N LEU A 822 -29.56 -16.73 -18.38
CA LEU A 822 -28.93 -15.85 -17.38
C LEU A 822 -29.71 -15.85 -16.06
N VAL A 823 -31.04 -15.74 -16.12
CA VAL A 823 -31.91 -15.76 -14.93
C VAL A 823 -31.79 -17.10 -14.23
N TRP A 824 -31.86 -18.21 -14.96
CA TRP A 824 -31.70 -19.55 -14.40
C TRP A 824 -30.33 -19.75 -13.75
N ALA A 825 -29.25 -19.42 -14.47
CA ALA A 825 -27.89 -19.52 -13.93
C ALA A 825 -27.69 -18.66 -12.68
N SER A 826 -28.29 -17.47 -12.65
CA SER A 826 -28.25 -16.57 -11.49
C SER A 826 -28.95 -17.20 -10.28
N LEU A 827 -30.12 -17.82 -10.47
CA LEU A 827 -30.84 -18.52 -9.42
C LEU A 827 -30.06 -19.73 -8.91
N MET A 828 -29.51 -20.54 -9.81
CA MET A 828 -28.72 -21.73 -9.44
C MET A 828 -27.44 -21.37 -8.69
N LEU A 829 -26.76 -20.29 -9.08
CA LEU A 829 -25.61 -19.77 -8.33
C LEU A 829 -26.01 -19.35 -6.91
N LEU A 830 -27.13 -18.64 -6.74
CA LEU A 830 -27.63 -18.23 -5.43
C LEU A 830 -28.03 -19.42 -4.55
N PHE A 831 -28.76 -20.39 -5.09
CA PHE A 831 -29.13 -21.58 -4.34
C PHE A 831 -27.92 -22.41 -3.94
N ASN A 832 -26.92 -22.55 -4.82
CA ASN A 832 -25.66 -23.21 -4.48
C ASN A 832 -24.91 -22.50 -3.35
N MET A 833 -24.93 -21.16 -3.31
CA MET A 833 -24.37 -20.40 -2.20
C MET A 833 -25.18 -20.56 -0.90
N ILE A 834 -26.52 -20.55 -0.97
CA ILE A 834 -27.40 -20.72 0.20
C ILE A 834 -27.24 -22.12 0.80
N TYR A 835 -27.08 -23.15 -0.04
CA TYR A 835 -26.90 -24.54 0.41
C TYR A 835 -25.58 -24.76 1.17
N GLN A 836 -24.58 -23.87 1.03
CA GLN A 836 -23.35 -23.95 1.83
C GLN A 836 -23.56 -23.59 3.30
N LEU A 837 -24.65 -22.90 3.65
CA LEU A 837 -24.97 -22.56 5.04
C LEU A 837 -25.32 -23.84 5.81
N GLU A 838 -24.70 -24.04 6.98
CA GLU A 838 -24.81 -25.27 7.75
C GLU A 838 -26.25 -25.54 8.20
N PHE A 839 -26.94 -24.51 8.69
CA PHE A 839 -28.34 -24.65 9.11
C PHE A 839 -29.26 -25.07 7.96
N VAL A 840 -29.00 -24.62 6.72
CA VAL A 840 -29.81 -24.97 5.54
C VAL A 840 -29.55 -26.43 5.17
N HIS A 841 -28.28 -26.81 5.07
CA HIS A 841 -27.89 -28.17 4.71
C HIS A 841 -28.46 -29.21 5.67
N VAL A 842 -28.30 -28.99 6.99
CA VAL A 842 -28.79 -29.92 8.02
C VAL A 842 -30.30 -30.05 7.96
N LYS A 843 -31.02 -28.92 7.92
CA LYS A 843 -32.49 -28.93 7.93
C LYS A 843 -33.07 -29.55 6.67
N LEU A 844 -32.51 -29.25 5.50
CA LEU A 844 -33.00 -29.76 4.22
C LEU A 844 -32.78 -31.27 4.10
N ASN A 845 -31.60 -31.76 4.48
CA ASN A 845 -31.31 -33.20 4.45
C ASN A 845 -32.19 -33.98 5.44
N GLN A 846 -32.44 -33.43 6.63
CA GLN A 846 -33.35 -34.04 7.60
C GLN A 846 -34.78 -34.15 7.03
N THR A 847 -35.31 -33.09 6.42
CA THR A 847 -36.64 -33.15 5.79
C THR A 847 -36.74 -34.15 4.63
N LEU A 848 -35.63 -34.38 3.93
CA LEU A 848 -35.60 -35.33 2.81
C LEU A 848 -35.53 -36.78 3.30
N LEU A 849 -34.73 -37.06 4.32
CA LEU A 849 -34.66 -38.37 4.97
C LEU A 849 -36.05 -38.84 5.46
N GLU A 850 -36.83 -37.93 6.06
CA GLU A 850 -38.21 -38.22 6.51
C GLU A 850 -39.18 -38.54 5.35
N SER A 851 -38.87 -38.09 4.12
CA SER A 851 -39.74 -38.28 2.96
C SER A 851 -39.44 -39.54 2.13
N THR A 852 -38.24 -40.12 2.29
CA THR A 852 -37.79 -41.29 1.51
C THR A 852 -37.89 -42.59 2.31
N ASN A 853 -38.66 -43.56 1.82
CA ASN A 853 -38.87 -44.88 2.44
C ASN A 853 -37.65 -45.86 2.34
N CYS A 854 -36.43 -45.35 2.22
CA CYS A 854 -35.24 -46.18 1.99
C CYS A 854 -34.32 -46.19 3.20
N HIS A 855 -33.74 -47.34 3.52
CA HIS A 855 -32.98 -47.58 4.77
C HIS A 855 -31.51 -47.11 4.77
N ASP A 856 -31.08 -46.29 3.79
CA ASP A 856 -29.69 -45.82 3.69
C ASP A 856 -29.56 -44.32 4.06
N GLU A 857 -28.83 -44.02 5.16
CA GLU A 857 -28.63 -42.65 5.67
C GLU A 857 -27.82 -41.74 4.70
N ASN A 858 -27.02 -42.32 3.79
CA ASN A 858 -26.21 -41.58 2.81
C ASN A 858 -26.98 -41.13 1.55
N LEU A 859 -28.27 -41.44 1.45
CA LEU A 859 -29.07 -41.22 0.24
C LEU A 859 -29.43 -39.75 -0.03
N SER A 860 -29.60 -38.94 1.02
CA SER A 860 -29.97 -37.52 0.89
C SER A 860 -28.87 -36.71 0.19
N GLY A 861 -27.61 -36.97 0.53
CA GLY A 861 -26.45 -36.34 -0.11
C GLY A 861 -26.37 -36.70 -1.60
N ASP A 862 -26.60 -37.97 -1.93
CA ASP A 862 -26.59 -38.47 -3.31
C ASP A 862 -27.74 -37.89 -4.16
N LEU A 863 -28.91 -37.65 -3.58
CA LEU A 863 -30.01 -36.96 -4.25
C LEU A 863 -29.66 -35.49 -4.53
N MET A 864 -29.14 -34.79 -3.54
CA MET A 864 -28.74 -33.39 -3.70
C MET A 864 -27.65 -33.25 -4.74
N LYS A 865 -26.68 -34.16 -4.76
CA LYS A 865 -25.65 -34.23 -5.79
C LYS A 865 -26.23 -34.44 -7.20
N TRP A 866 -27.23 -35.32 -7.35
CA TRP A 866 -27.91 -35.53 -8.63
C TRP A 866 -28.65 -34.27 -9.12
N ILE A 867 -29.30 -33.54 -8.21
CA ILE A 867 -29.94 -32.26 -8.52
C ILE A 867 -28.89 -31.22 -8.93
N GLY A 868 -27.75 -31.21 -8.25
CA GLY A 868 -26.62 -30.30 -8.50
C GLY A 868 -26.22 -29.43 -7.30
N PHE A 869 -26.54 -29.87 -6.08
CA PHE A 869 -26.17 -29.22 -4.81
C PHE A 869 -25.22 -30.13 -4.02
N GLU A 870 -24.06 -29.60 -3.63
CA GLU A 870 -23.07 -30.32 -2.83
C GLU A 870 -22.48 -29.36 -1.79
N LYS A 871 -22.33 -29.82 -0.54
CA LYS A 871 -21.68 -29.04 0.51
C LYS A 871 -20.16 -29.24 0.36
N VAL A 872 -19.43 -28.16 0.19
CA VAL A 872 -17.98 -28.19 -0.04
C VAL A 872 -17.27 -28.03 1.30
N GLU A 873 -16.48 -29.02 1.70
CA GLU A 873 -15.76 -28.99 2.98
C GLU A 873 -14.56 -28.03 2.98
N ASP A 874 -13.90 -27.90 1.82
CA ASP A 874 -12.72 -27.06 1.65
C ASP A 874 -13.07 -25.58 1.35
N LYS A 875 -12.53 -24.68 2.17
CA LYS A 875 -12.88 -23.24 2.15
C LYS A 875 -12.53 -22.51 0.84
N ASN A 876 -11.61 -23.04 0.03
CA ASN A 876 -11.13 -22.40 -1.19
C ASN A 876 -11.64 -23.06 -2.49
N SER A 877 -12.32 -24.21 -2.41
CA SER A 877 -12.76 -24.97 -3.58
C SER A 877 -14.19 -24.66 -4.02
N PHE A 878 -14.95 -23.84 -3.27
CA PHE A 878 -16.30 -23.44 -3.69
C PHE A 878 -16.32 -22.75 -5.07
N CYS A 879 -15.33 -21.93 -5.38
CA CYS A 879 -15.23 -21.29 -6.69
C CYS A 879 -15.03 -22.32 -7.83
N GLU A 880 -14.34 -23.42 -7.57
CA GLU A 880 -14.15 -24.50 -8.54
C GLU A 880 -15.44 -25.27 -8.76
N PHE A 881 -16.19 -25.54 -7.68
CA PHE A 881 -17.51 -26.17 -7.75
C PHE A 881 -18.48 -25.34 -8.60
N VAL A 882 -18.57 -24.02 -8.40
CA VAL A 882 -19.52 -23.18 -9.12
C VAL A 882 -18.96 -22.58 -10.42
N ARG A 883 -17.79 -23.06 -10.88
CA ARG A 883 -17.10 -22.54 -12.06
C ARG A 883 -17.97 -22.57 -13.33
N GLY A 884 -18.78 -23.62 -13.51
CA GLY A 884 -19.69 -23.75 -14.66
C GLY A 884 -20.71 -22.61 -14.72
N TRP A 885 -21.54 -22.47 -13.69
CA TRP A 885 -22.52 -21.38 -13.58
C TRP A 885 -21.90 -19.99 -13.69
N LEU A 886 -20.75 -19.77 -13.04
CA LEU A 886 -20.02 -18.51 -13.10
C LEU A 886 -19.57 -18.19 -14.54
N SER A 887 -19.03 -19.18 -15.25
CA SER A 887 -18.56 -19.01 -16.63
C SER A 887 -19.71 -18.65 -17.58
N ILE A 888 -20.88 -19.27 -17.41
CA ILE A 888 -22.10 -18.97 -18.16
C ILE A 888 -22.48 -17.49 -17.96
N ILE A 889 -22.58 -17.04 -16.71
CA ILE A 889 -22.97 -15.66 -16.40
C ILE A 889 -21.98 -14.65 -17.00
N ILE A 890 -20.67 -14.87 -16.83
CA ILE A 890 -19.65 -13.96 -17.36
C ILE A 890 -19.72 -13.87 -18.89
N VAL A 891 -19.86 -15.00 -19.58
CA VAL A 891 -19.92 -15.05 -21.05
C VAL A 891 -21.19 -14.40 -21.59
N LEU A 892 -22.33 -14.59 -20.92
CA LEU A 892 -23.59 -13.93 -21.27
C LEU A 892 -23.54 -12.40 -21.09
N LEU A 893 -22.91 -11.92 -20.01
CA LEU A 893 -22.69 -10.49 -19.81
C LEU A 893 -21.71 -9.91 -20.84
N ALA A 894 -20.64 -10.65 -21.17
CA ALA A 894 -19.69 -10.26 -22.20
C ALA A 894 -20.35 -10.17 -23.59
N GLU A 895 -21.23 -11.12 -23.93
CA GLU A 895 -22.05 -11.09 -25.15
C GLU A 895 -22.81 -9.77 -25.29
N ARG A 896 -23.48 -9.30 -24.22
CA ARG A 896 -24.20 -8.03 -24.29
C ARG A 896 -23.32 -6.81 -24.39
N VAL A 897 -22.14 -6.83 -23.79
CA VAL A 897 -21.15 -5.76 -24.02
C VAL A 897 -20.76 -5.70 -25.50
N ILE A 898 -20.51 -6.86 -26.13
CA ILE A 898 -20.16 -6.95 -27.56
C ILE A 898 -21.31 -6.44 -28.44
N PHE A 899 -22.53 -6.96 -28.20
CA PHE A 899 -23.72 -6.55 -28.93
C PHE A 899 -23.97 -5.05 -28.82
N ARG A 900 -23.86 -4.48 -27.61
CA ARG A 900 -24.13 -3.05 -27.39
C ARG A 900 -23.06 -2.18 -28.02
N ARG A 901 -21.78 -2.56 -27.92
CA ARG A 901 -20.69 -1.87 -28.61
C ARG A 901 -20.91 -1.86 -30.12
N SER A 902 -21.31 -3.00 -30.70
CA SER A 902 -21.57 -3.11 -32.13
C SER A 902 -22.69 -2.15 -32.55
N ARG A 903 -23.81 -2.14 -31.81
CA ARG A 903 -24.94 -1.22 -32.04
C ARG A 903 -24.57 0.26 -31.87
N PHE A 904 -23.75 0.59 -30.87
CA PHE A 904 -23.25 1.95 -30.65
C PHE A 904 -22.44 2.45 -31.84
N LEU A 905 -21.55 1.61 -32.39
CA LEU A 905 -20.74 1.95 -33.56
C LEU A 905 -21.59 2.13 -34.82
N GLU A 906 -22.62 1.29 -35.01
CA GLU A 906 -23.54 1.41 -36.14
C GLU A 906 -24.28 2.74 -36.14
N ASN A 907 -24.75 3.19 -34.97
CA ASN A 907 -25.52 4.42 -34.84
C ASN A 907 -24.67 5.70 -35.01
N HIS A 908 -23.42 5.70 -34.54
CA HIS A 908 -22.55 6.90 -34.59
C HIS A 908 -21.69 6.96 -35.85
N TYR A 909 -21.41 5.82 -36.47
CA TYR A 909 -20.56 5.73 -37.66
C TYR A 909 -21.26 4.89 -38.74
N PRO A 910 -22.30 5.41 -39.39
CA PRO A 910 -23.06 4.67 -40.41
C PRO A 910 -22.17 4.27 -41.61
N GLU A 911 -21.10 5.01 -41.89
CA GLU A 911 -20.08 4.66 -42.90
C GLU A 911 -19.33 3.35 -42.60
N THR A 912 -19.33 2.91 -41.32
CA THR A 912 -18.74 1.64 -40.90
C THR A 912 -19.71 0.46 -40.99
N LYS A 913 -20.92 0.67 -41.55
CA LYS A 913 -21.90 -0.39 -41.79
C LYS A 913 -21.41 -1.34 -42.89
N VAL A 914 -20.73 -2.38 -42.43
CA VAL A 914 -20.17 -3.46 -43.25
C VAL A 914 -21.24 -4.52 -43.53
N ALA A 915 -21.21 -5.13 -44.72
CA ALA A 915 -22.03 -6.29 -45.07
C ALA A 915 -21.97 -7.39 -43.98
N PRO A 916 -23.12 -8.00 -43.60
CA PRO A 916 -23.19 -8.92 -42.47
C PRO A 916 -22.30 -10.15 -42.69
N GLY A 917 -21.51 -10.50 -41.67
CA GLY A 917 -20.77 -11.79 -41.61
C GLY A 917 -19.33 -11.79 -42.12
N ALA A 918 -18.79 -10.68 -42.65
CA ALA A 918 -17.40 -10.61 -43.12
C ALA A 918 -16.46 -9.85 -42.16
N VAL A 919 -15.23 -10.36 -41.99
CA VAL A 919 -14.14 -9.69 -41.26
C VAL A 919 -13.48 -8.62 -42.12
N PHE A 920 -13.26 -8.92 -43.40
CA PHE A 920 -12.65 -8.02 -44.40
C PHE A 920 -13.65 -7.68 -45.52
N PRO A 921 -14.43 -6.60 -45.39
CA PRO A 921 -15.51 -6.30 -46.36
C PRO A 921 -15.04 -5.95 -47.76
N GLU A 922 -13.82 -5.44 -47.90
CA GLU A 922 -13.25 -5.03 -49.19
C GLU A 922 -12.92 -6.23 -50.10
N ILE A 923 -12.97 -7.46 -49.59
CA ILE A 923 -12.55 -8.66 -50.31
C ILE A 923 -13.77 -9.41 -50.85
N ILE A 924 -13.98 -9.27 -52.16
CA ILE A 924 -14.91 -10.06 -52.96
C ILE A 924 -14.19 -11.21 -53.68
N ARG A 925 -14.95 -12.15 -54.26
CA ARG A 925 -14.41 -13.34 -54.94
C ARG A 925 -13.37 -13.02 -56.03
N GLU A 926 -13.57 -11.92 -56.76
CA GLU A 926 -12.66 -11.47 -57.83
C GLU A 926 -11.29 -11.03 -57.30
N ASN A 927 -11.22 -10.57 -56.05
CA ASN A 927 -9.97 -10.14 -55.42
C ASN A 927 -9.11 -11.33 -54.95
N ALA A 928 -9.73 -12.51 -54.78
CA ALA A 928 -9.04 -13.69 -54.25
C ALA A 928 -7.93 -14.20 -55.19
N ASP A 929 -8.09 -14.02 -56.49
CA ASP A 929 -7.14 -14.55 -57.49
C ASP A 929 -5.97 -13.57 -57.75
N ARG A 930 -5.95 -12.39 -57.10
CA ARG A 930 -4.92 -11.36 -57.31
C ARG A 930 -3.61 -11.63 -56.56
N SER A 931 -3.68 -12.15 -55.34
CA SER A 931 -2.49 -12.57 -54.58
C SER A 931 -2.86 -13.52 -53.44
N VAL A 932 -1.86 -14.24 -52.91
CA VAL A 932 -2.01 -15.14 -51.75
C VAL A 932 -2.58 -14.39 -50.54
N LYS A 933 -2.23 -13.11 -50.35
CA LYS A 933 -2.72 -12.31 -49.22
C LYS A 933 -4.22 -12.05 -49.31
N GLU A 934 -4.72 -11.64 -50.48
CA GLU A 934 -6.15 -11.45 -50.73
C GLU A 934 -6.90 -12.78 -50.72
N CYS A 935 -6.28 -13.86 -51.22
CA CYS A 935 -6.81 -15.22 -51.13
C CYS A 935 -7.02 -15.66 -49.66
N CYS A 936 -6.02 -15.48 -48.78
CA CYS A 936 -6.15 -15.77 -47.36
C CYS A 936 -7.26 -14.95 -46.70
N LYS A 937 -7.38 -13.65 -47.04
CA LYS A 937 -8.48 -12.81 -46.53
C LYS A 937 -9.84 -13.27 -47.03
N PHE A 938 -9.93 -13.73 -48.28
CA PHE A 938 -11.15 -14.28 -48.87
C PHE A 938 -11.58 -15.56 -48.13
N PHE A 939 -10.64 -16.49 -47.90
CA PHE A 939 -10.92 -17.68 -47.09
C PHE A 939 -11.31 -17.31 -45.66
N ALA A 940 -10.65 -16.36 -45.02
CA ALA A 940 -11.05 -15.92 -43.67
C ALA A 940 -12.51 -15.47 -43.57
N ASN A 941 -13.09 -14.91 -44.64
CA ASN A 941 -14.51 -14.53 -44.68
C ASN A 941 -15.43 -15.69 -45.10
N TYR A 942 -15.06 -16.48 -46.11
CA TYR A 942 -15.97 -17.39 -46.81
C TYR A 942 -15.55 -18.87 -46.78
N PHE A 943 -14.62 -19.27 -45.90
CA PHE A 943 -14.14 -20.65 -45.79
C PHE A 943 -15.30 -21.62 -45.55
N PHE A 944 -16.08 -21.39 -44.48
CA PHE A 944 -17.22 -22.25 -44.16
C PHE A 944 -18.36 -22.14 -45.17
N HIS A 945 -18.52 -20.98 -45.81
CA HIS A 945 -19.50 -20.81 -46.89
C HIS A 945 -19.17 -21.70 -48.11
N LYS A 946 -17.88 -21.95 -48.39
CA LYS A 946 -17.46 -22.73 -49.55
C LYS A 946 -17.29 -24.22 -49.27
N PHE A 947 -16.79 -24.57 -48.07
CA PHE A 947 -16.45 -25.95 -47.66
C PHE A 947 -17.34 -26.49 -46.54
N GLY A 948 -18.49 -25.87 -46.26
CA GLY A 948 -19.32 -26.18 -45.10
C GLY A 948 -19.75 -27.64 -45.05
N VAL A 949 -20.34 -28.16 -46.12
CA VAL A 949 -20.83 -29.56 -46.19
C VAL A 949 -19.69 -30.56 -46.07
N GLU A 950 -18.55 -30.27 -46.69
CA GLU A 950 -17.35 -31.10 -46.61
C GLU A 950 -16.82 -31.18 -45.17
N ILE A 951 -16.82 -30.05 -44.44
CA ILE A 951 -16.44 -30.00 -43.02
C ILE A 951 -17.45 -30.74 -42.14
N CYS A 952 -18.75 -30.64 -42.43
CA CYS A 952 -19.83 -31.36 -41.73
C CYS A 952 -19.64 -32.89 -41.84
N PHE A 953 -19.33 -33.39 -43.04
CA PHE A 953 -19.05 -34.82 -43.25
C PHE A 953 -17.78 -35.27 -42.54
N ILE A 954 -16.70 -34.47 -42.58
CA ILE A 954 -15.48 -34.76 -41.82
C ILE A 954 -15.79 -34.82 -40.32
N SER A 955 -16.56 -33.86 -39.79
CA SER A 955 -16.98 -33.86 -38.38
C SER A 955 -17.77 -35.12 -38.02
N SER A 956 -18.73 -35.52 -38.86
CA SER A 956 -19.54 -36.73 -38.65
C SER A 956 -18.67 -38.00 -38.61
N VAL A 957 -17.67 -38.11 -39.49
CA VAL A 957 -16.72 -39.25 -39.48
C VAL A 957 -15.89 -39.27 -38.20
N ILE A 958 -15.44 -38.11 -37.72
CA ILE A 958 -14.70 -38.02 -36.45
C ILE A 958 -15.58 -38.48 -35.29
N THR A 959 -16.85 -38.07 -35.25
CA THR A 959 -17.81 -38.51 -34.22
C THR A 959 -18.03 -40.02 -34.23
N ILE A 960 -18.22 -40.61 -35.40
CA ILE A 960 -18.39 -42.06 -35.54
C ILE A 960 -17.13 -42.81 -35.08
N TRP A 961 -15.94 -42.30 -35.42
CA TRP A 961 -14.67 -42.90 -35.02
C TRP A 961 -14.52 -42.95 -33.50
N THR A 962 -14.91 -41.88 -32.79
CA THR A 962 -14.70 -41.78 -31.34
C THR A 962 -15.77 -42.50 -30.53
N ARG A 963 -17.06 -42.41 -30.93
CA ARG A 963 -18.20 -42.93 -30.15
C ARG A 963 -18.23 -44.46 -30.06
N LYS A 964 -18.01 -45.15 -31.18
CA LYS A 964 -17.99 -46.65 -31.29
C LYS A 964 -19.15 -47.37 -30.55
N ASP A 965 -20.31 -46.74 -30.46
CA ASP A 965 -21.50 -47.22 -29.74
C ASP A 965 -22.73 -47.27 -30.67
N PHE A 966 -23.90 -47.58 -30.11
CA PHE A 966 -25.16 -47.60 -30.86
C PHE A 966 -25.49 -46.25 -31.52
N PHE A 967 -25.21 -45.13 -30.85
CA PHE A 967 -25.41 -43.79 -31.40
C PHE A 967 -24.46 -43.51 -32.59
N GLY A 968 -23.19 -43.94 -32.49
CA GLY A 968 -22.23 -43.94 -33.60
C GLY A 968 -22.75 -44.68 -34.84
N THR A 969 -23.50 -45.77 -34.64
CA THR A 969 -24.13 -46.53 -35.73
C THR A 969 -25.27 -45.71 -36.38
N ILE A 970 -26.09 -45.02 -35.58
CA ILE A 970 -27.13 -44.11 -36.08
C ILE A 970 -26.50 -42.98 -36.90
N TYR A 971 -25.41 -42.36 -36.42
CA TYR A 971 -24.68 -41.34 -37.16
C TYR A 971 -24.10 -41.87 -38.48
N ALA A 972 -23.60 -43.11 -38.51
CA ALA A 972 -23.09 -43.74 -39.74
C ALA A 972 -24.20 -43.99 -40.78
N ILE A 973 -25.38 -44.43 -40.35
CA ILE A 973 -26.55 -44.61 -41.23
C ILE A 973 -26.96 -43.26 -41.83
N TRP A 974 -27.07 -42.22 -41.00
CA TRP A 974 -27.39 -40.88 -41.48
C TRP A 974 -26.33 -40.32 -42.43
N LEU A 975 -25.05 -40.51 -42.13
CA LEU A 975 -23.96 -40.10 -43.02
C LEU A 975 -24.06 -40.77 -44.39
N LEU A 976 -24.38 -42.08 -44.44
CA LEU A 976 -24.58 -42.79 -45.70
C LEU A 976 -25.78 -42.23 -46.49
N VAL A 977 -26.90 -41.98 -45.81
CA VAL A 977 -28.08 -41.33 -46.43
C VAL A 977 -27.70 -39.95 -47.00
N LEU A 978 -26.97 -39.14 -46.23
CA LEU A 978 -26.56 -37.80 -46.67
C LEU A 978 -25.56 -37.85 -47.84
N LEU A 979 -24.63 -38.80 -47.87
CA LEU A 979 -23.69 -39.00 -48.97
C LEU A 979 -24.40 -39.42 -50.26
N VAL A 980 -25.38 -40.33 -50.17
CA VAL A 980 -26.21 -40.74 -51.32
C VAL A 980 -27.01 -39.56 -51.86
N LEU A 981 -27.62 -38.75 -50.97
CA LEU A 981 -28.34 -37.54 -51.37
C LEU A 981 -27.42 -36.47 -51.96
N SER A 982 -26.20 -36.34 -51.43
CA SER A 982 -25.17 -35.43 -51.93
C SER A 982 -24.68 -35.81 -53.33
N SER A 983 -24.58 -37.10 -53.64
CA SER A 983 -24.21 -37.62 -54.97
C SER A 983 -25.22 -37.22 -56.05
N ASN A 984 -26.52 -37.16 -55.70
CA ASN A 984 -27.58 -36.76 -56.63
C ASN A 984 -27.64 -35.25 -56.88
N SER A 985 -27.82 -34.43 -55.83
CA SER A 985 -27.84 -32.96 -55.97
C SER A 985 -27.78 -32.25 -54.61
N ARG A 986 -26.95 -31.20 -54.51
CA ARG A 986 -26.89 -30.30 -53.34
C ARG A 986 -28.24 -29.64 -53.02
N ARG A 987 -29.13 -29.49 -54.01
CA ARG A 987 -30.48 -28.93 -53.81
C ARG A 987 -31.39 -29.86 -53.02
N THR A 988 -31.26 -31.17 -53.23
CA THR A 988 -32.02 -32.19 -52.48
C THR A 988 -31.51 -32.28 -51.04
N LEU A 989 -30.18 -32.25 -50.87
CA LEU A 989 -29.54 -32.21 -49.56
C LEU A 989 -30.03 -31.03 -48.72
N ALA A 990 -30.11 -29.82 -49.31
CA ALA A 990 -30.58 -28.62 -48.61
C ALA A 990 -32.02 -28.71 -48.07
N LYS A 991 -32.90 -29.50 -48.72
CA LYS A 991 -34.28 -29.70 -48.24
C LYS A 991 -34.33 -30.60 -47.01
N VAL A 992 -33.50 -31.64 -46.96
CA VAL A 992 -33.45 -32.63 -45.88
C VAL A 992 -32.64 -32.12 -44.67
N TRP A 993 -31.68 -31.22 -44.91
CA TRP A 993 -30.73 -30.73 -43.90
C TRP A 993 -31.37 -30.16 -42.63
N LYS A 994 -32.46 -29.39 -42.75
CA LYS A 994 -33.20 -28.86 -41.60
C LYS A 994 -33.83 -29.97 -40.74
N GLY A 995 -34.32 -31.04 -41.38
CA GLY A 995 -34.86 -32.20 -40.66
C GLY A 995 -33.75 -32.98 -39.95
N TYR A 996 -32.61 -33.15 -40.61
CA TYR A 996 -31.43 -33.81 -40.02
C TYR A 996 -30.89 -33.07 -38.79
N THR A 997 -30.75 -31.74 -38.86
CA THR A 997 -30.28 -30.93 -37.72
C THR A 997 -31.26 -30.97 -36.53
N ILE A 998 -32.58 -30.97 -36.76
CA ILE A 998 -33.57 -31.16 -35.70
C ILE A 998 -33.46 -32.56 -35.09
N PHE A 999 -33.27 -33.58 -35.93
CA PHE A 999 -33.06 -34.96 -35.46
C PHE A 999 -31.83 -35.07 -34.57
N LEU A 1000 -30.69 -34.47 -34.98
CA LEU A 1000 -29.48 -34.42 -34.16
C LEU A 1000 -29.71 -33.71 -32.82
N ALA A 1001 -30.45 -32.59 -32.82
CA ALA A 1001 -30.76 -31.85 -31.60
C ALA A 1001 -31.60 -32.69 -30.61
N VAL A 1002 -32.59 -33.44 -31.12
CA VAL A 1002 -33.39 -34.36 -30.31
C VAL A 1002 -32.56 -35.54 -29.83
N LEU A 1003 -31.69 -36.09 -30.68
CA LEU A 1003 -30.82 -37.21 -30.32
C LEU A 1003 -29.87 -36.81 -29.18
N TRP A 1004 -29.25 -35.64 -29.28
CA TRP A 1004 -28.42 -35.09 -28.22
C TRP A 1004 -29.19 -34.92 -26.90
N ALA A 1005 -30.44 -34.41 -26.96
CA ALA A 1005 -31.27 -34.25 -25.77
C ALA A 1005 -31.55 -35.59 -25.08
N VAL A 1006 -31.80 -36.64 -25.86
CA VAL A 1006 -31.95 -38.01 -25.34
C VAL A 1006 -30.66 -38.51 -24.72
N GLU A 1007 -29.52 -38.32 -25.39
CA GLU A 1007 -28.21 -38.73 -24.87
C GLU A 1007 -27.88 -38.04 -23.53
N PHE A 1008 -28.16 -36.74 -23.39
CA PHE A 1008 -27.92 -36.02 -22.14
C PHE A 1008 -28.79 -36.52 -20.98
N VAL A 1009 -30.06 -36.87 -21.24
CA VAL A 1009 -30.92 -37.49 -20.23
C VAL A 1009 -30.40 -38.89 -19.83
N LEU A 1010 -29.86 -39.65 -20.77
CA LEU A 1010 -29.23 -40.94 -20.49
C LEU A 1010 -27.95 -40.82 -19.63
N VAL A 1011 -27.22 -39.69 -19.73
CA VAL A 1011 -26.07 -39.40 -18.87
C VAL A 1011 -26.46 -39.03 -17.44
N LEU A 1012 -27.54 -38.23 -17.28
CA LEU A 1012 -28.05 -37.88 -15.95
C LEU A 1012 -28.56 -39.10 -15.18
N ASN A 1013 -29.16 -40.04 -15.90
CA ASN A 1013 -29.66 -41.29 -15.36
C ASN A 1013 -30.74 -41.10 -14.27
N ILE A 1014 -31.23 -42.20 -13.71
CA ILE A 1014 -32.26 -42.19 -12.67
C ILE A 1014 -31.62 -41.82 -11.32
N PRO A 1015 -32.25 -40.92 -10.52
CA PRO A 1015 -31.74 -40.57 -9.20
C PRO A 1015 -31.75 -41.78 -8.27
N LYS A 1016 -30.66 -41.97 -7.52
CA LYS A 1016 -30.52 -43.05 -6.54
C LYS A 1016 -31.62 -43.05 -5.48
N ALA A 1017 -32.19 -41.88 -5.18
CA ALA A 1017 -33.28 -41.71 -4.21
C ALA A 1017 -34.55 -42.50 -4.51
N LEU A 1018 -34.75 -42.92 -5.76
CA LEU A 1018 -35.88 -43.78 -6.13
C LEU A 1018 -35.68 -45.24 -5.69
N CYS A 1019 -34.48 -45.61 -5.22
CA CYS A 1019 -34.15 -46.95 -4.70
C CYS A 1019 -34.47 -48.09 -5.68
N ILE A 1020 -34.34 -47.79 -6.97
CA ILE A 1020 -34.49 -48.76 -8.06
C ILE A 1020 -33.10 -49.30 -8.40
N ASP A 1021 -32.86 -50.57 -8.11
CA ASP A 1021 -31.68 -51.27 -8.58
C ASP A 1021 -31.86 -51.67 -10.06
N LEU A 1022 -31.34 -50.80 -10.94
CA LEU A 1022 -31.35 -51.03 -12.39
C LEU A 1022 -30.60 -52.31 -12.76
N LYS A 1023 -29.54 -52.68 -12.04
CA LYS A 1023 -28.80 -53.92 -12.29
C LYS A 1023 -29.72 -55.10 -12.01
N ALA A 1024 -30.33 -55.17 -10.83
CA ALA A 1024 -31.31 -56.22 -10.54
C ALA A 1024 -32.48 -56.26 -11.54
N GLN A 1025 -32.94 -55.08 -12.00
CA GLN A 1025 -34.03 -54.99 -12.97
C GLN A 1025 -33.64 -55.52 -14.37
N TYR A 1026 -32.43 -55.25 -14.88
CA TYR A 1026 -31.95 -55.82 -16.14
C TYR A 1026 -31.70 -57.33 -16.06
N TYR A 1027 -31.35 -57.84 -14.88
CA TYR A 1027 -31.14 -59.27 -14.65
C TYR A 1027 -32.46 -60.03 -14.48
N ASN A 1028 -33.48 -59.41 -13.86
CA ASN A 1028 -34.76 -60.06 -13.54
C ASN A 1028 -35.87 -59.84 -14.58
N ASN A 1029 -35.81 -58.79 -15.42
CA ASN A 1029 -36.87 -58.53 -16.41
C ASN A 1029 -36.73 -59.38 -17.68
N GLU A 1030 -37.66 -60.31 -17.87
CA GLU A 1030 -37.79 -61.19 -19.06
C GLU A 1030 -38.09 -60.46 -20.39
N LYS A 1031 -38.27 -59.14 -20.38
CA LYS A 1031 -38.81 -58.37 -21.54
C LYS A 1031 -37.77 -57.83 -22.53
N LEU A 1032 -36.47 -57.84 -22.22
CA LEU A 1032 -35.43 -57.39 -23.17
C LEU A 1032 -34.83 -58.59 -23.94
N PHE A 1033 -35.52 -59.02 -25.00
CA PHE A 1033 -35.22 -60.21 -25.80
C PHE A 1033 -33.74 -60.38 -26.20
N PHE A 1034 -33.05 -59.28 -26.54
CA PHE A 1034 -31.64 -59.32 -26.98
C PHE A 1034 -30.63 -59.57 -25.87
N VAL A 1035 -30.93 -59.19 -24.62
CA VAL A 1035 -30.00 -59.38 -23.48
C VAL A 1035 -29.97 -60.85 -23.03
N LYS A 1036 -31.05 -61.60 -23.30
CA LYS A 1036 -31.16 -63.04 -23.01
C LYS A 1036 -30.28 -63.93 -23.91
N LEU A 1037 -29.93 -63.46 -25.12
CA LEU A 1037 -29.14 -64.22 -26.10
C LEU A 1037 -27.65 -64.36 -25.74
N ILE A 1038 -27.15 -63.51 -24.85
CA ILE A 1038 -25.73 -63.49 -24.44
C ILE A 1038 -25.63 -64.22 -23.10
N SER A 1039 -24.98 -65.39 -23.10
CA SER A 1039 -24.86 -66.22 -21.87
C SER A 1039 -23.83 -65.66 -20.89
N ASP A 1040 -22.77 -65.01 -21.40
CA ASP A 1040 -21.67 -64.46 -20.62
C ASP A 1040 -22.03 -63.09 -20.00
N GLU A 1041 -21.73 -62.92 -18.70
CA GLU A 1041 -22.04 -61.71 -17.94
C GLU A 1041 -21.20 -60.52 -18.40
N ASP A 1042 -19.93 -60.74 -18.72
CA ASP A 1042 -19.02 -59.69 -19.18
C ASP A 1042 -19.41 -59.18 -20.57
N GLU A 1043 -19.86 -60.08 -21.44
CA GLU A 1043 -20.38 -59.71 -22.76
C GLU A 1043 -21.72 -58.96 -22.65
N ARG A 1044 -22.61 -59.34 -21.70
CA ARG A 1044 -23.84 -58.59 -21.43
C ARG A 1044 -23.55 -57.16 -20.98
N ILE A 1045 -22.60 -56.96 -20.06
CA ILE A 1045 -22.22 -55.62 -19.59
C ILE A 1045 -21.62 -54.81 -20.72
N LYS A 1046 -20.73 -55.40 -21.54
CA LYS A 1046 -20.18 -54.74 -22.74
C LYS A 1046 -21.28 -54.35 -23.74
N PHE A 1047 -22.28 -55.20 -23.93
CA PHE A 1047 -23.42 -54.93 -24.82
C PHE A 1047 -24.33 -53.82 -24.29
N ILE A 1048 -24.62 -53.79 -22.98
CA ILE A 1048 -25.38 -52.70 -22.36
C ILE A 1048 -24.62 -51.36 -22.45
N LYS A 1049 -23.28 -51.39 -22.26
CA LYS A 1049 -22.41 -50.22 -22.50
C LYS A 1049 -22.46 -49.78 -23.96
N PHE A 1050 -22.44 -50.71 -24.92
CA PHE A 1050 -22.59 -50.42 -26.35
C PHE A 1050 -23.95 -49.78 -26.69
N LEU A 1051 -25.03 -50.22 -26.04
CA LEU A 1051 -26.37 -49.60 -26.15
C LEU A 1051 -26.48 -48.24 -25.42
N PHE A 1052 -25.42 -47.81 -24.73
CA PHE A 1052 -25.37 -46.57 -23.95
C PHE A 1052 -26.40 -46.49 -22.79
N LEU A 1053 -26.95 -47.64 -22.39
CA LEU A 1053 -27.95 -47.73 -21.33
C LEU A 1053 -27.31 -47.57 -19.93
N PRO A 1054 -28.05 -47.06 -18.94
CA PRO A 1054 -27.55 -46.91 -17.57
C PRO A 1054 -27.36 -48.26 -16.89
N LEU A 1055 -26.23 -48.44 -16.18
CA LEU A 1055 -25.87 -49.70 -15.50
C LEU A 1055 -26.01 -49.63 -13.98
N SER A 1056 -25.90 -48.44 -13.41
CA SER A 1056 -26.08 -48.14 -11.99
C SER A 1056 -27.02 -46.95 -11.84
N SER A 1057 -27.61 -46.72 -10.68
CA SER A 1057 -28.33 -45.47 -10.39
C SER A 1057 -27.33 -44.35 -10.05
N GLY A 1058 -27.60 -43.12 -10.49
CA GLY A 1058 -26.69 -41.97 -10.32
C GLY A 1058 -25.95 -41.57 -11.61
N ILE A 1059 -25.25 -40.44 -11.52
CA ILE A 1059 -24.59 -39.77 -12.66
C ILE A 1059 -23.39 -40.60 -13.15
N ASP A 1060 -23.27 -40.76 -14.47
CA ASP A 1060 -22.18 -41.47 -15.14
C ASP A 1060 -21.26 -40.46 -15.87
N GLU A 1061 -20.20 -40.01 -15.19
CA GLU A 1061 -19.28 -38.96 -15.68
C GLU A 1061 -18.51 -39.38 -16.94
N ASP A 1062 -18.18 -40.67 -17.09
CA ASP A 1062 -17.42 -41.19 -18.23
C ASP A 1062 -18.20 -41.00 -19.54
N LYS A 1063 -19.53 -41.19 -19.49
CA LYS A 1063 -20.42 -41.00 -20.65
C LYS A 1063 -20.57 -39.54 -21.07
N ALA A 1064 -20.42 -38.59 -20.15
CA ALA A 1064 -20.58 -37.16 -20.46
C ALA A 1064 -19.50 -36.66 -21.43
N SER A 1065 -18.28 -37.20 -21.34
CA SER A 1065 -17.16 -36.84 -22.22
C SER A 1065 -17.40 -37.21 -23.68
N ALA A 1066 -18.15 -38.29 -23.94
CA ALA A 1066 -18.47 -38.78 -25.27
C ALA A 1066 -19.42 -37.82 -26.04
N ILE A 1067 -20.33 -37.17 -25.31
CA ILE A 1067 -21.37 -36.27 -25.86
C ILE A 1067 -20.81 -34.92 -26.35
N ILE A 1068 -19.61 -34.54 -25.90
CA ILE A 1068 -18.97 -33.28 -26.29
C ILE A 1068 -18.84 -33.18 -27.81
N LEU A 1069 -18.44 -34.28 -28.45
CA LEU A 1069 -18.19 -34.29 -29.89
C LEU A 1069 -19.49 -34.27 -30.72
N ASP A 1070 -20.56 -34.89 -30.21
CA ASP A 1070 -21.89 -34.83 -30.83
C ASP A 1070 -22.44 -33.40 -30.83
N PHE A 1071 -22.16 -32.63 -29.78
CA PHE A 1071 -22.45 -31.20 -29.77
C PHE A 1071 -21.63 -30.43 -30.81
N PHE A 1072 -20.33 -30.71 -30.95
CA PHE A 1072 -19.52 -30.08 -31.99
C PHE A 1072 -20.04 -30.39 -33.39
N GLN A 1073 -20.43 -31.63 -33.67
CA GLN A 1073 -21.06 -32.01 -34.92
C GLN A 1073 -22.36 -31.26 -35.15
N LEU A 1074 -23.28 -31.26 -34.17
CA LEU A 1074 -24.53 -30.51 -34.25
C LEU A 1074 -24.30 -29.01 -34.52
N HIS A 1075 -23.28 -28.44 -33.89
CA HIS A 1075 -22.92 -27.03 -34.05
C HIS A 1075 -22.29 -26.71 -35.40
N VAL A 1076 -21.52 -27.64 -35.98
CA VAL A 1076 -20.93 -27.50 -37.32
C VAL A 1076 -21.98 -27.70 -38.39
N ASP A 1077 -22.89 -28.66 -38.21
CA ASP A 1077 -23.96 -28.96 -39.17
C ASP A 1077 -24.99 -27.83 -39.28
N GLN A 1078 -24.94 -26.83 -38.40
CA GLN A 1078 -25.84 -25.68 -38.38
C GLN A 1078 -25.20 -24.39 -38.94
#